data_AF-A0A7G5BW64-F1
#
_entry.id   AF-A0A7G5BW64-F1
#
_cell.length_a   1.000
_cell.length_b   1.000
_cell.length_c   1.000
_cell.angle_alpha   90.00
_cell.angle_beta   90.00
_cell.angle_gamma   90.00
#
_symmetry.space_group_name_H-M   'P 1'
#
loop_
_entity.id
_entity.type
_entity.pdbx_description
1 polymer ?
#
loop_
_entity_poly.entity_id
_entity_poly.type
_entity_poly.pdbx_seq_one_letter_code
_entity_poly.pdbx_strand_id
1 'polypeptide(L)'
;MRSRKSFPLLVGFFALALASSLIWDLSASDNGAVTQAASLTETTEKIEQQVFPKDKVVDVKITVDEDDFQDMLDNASAEELKMASVEYNGIKMDNIGIRTKGNLSLRSVVSSDSDRYSFKLSFDEYISSQTLFGISKINLNNNYSDTTYMREFLTYELAETMGLPTPEYSYVNVYVNGELWGFYLAIEQIGDAYLERHFGNSYGALYKAEFGMGGGGPNAGGGMAGATGSNNSNGGDLLWQGDDLDSYGALARKSKSSNDDILLDMLDELNNGSDYEKVLDVEESLKYIALNAVTVNMDSYLGSNKQNYYLYEDDGIFSVLPWDYNMAFGGMGSSSQVMIDEPTQGAVAERPLVSKLLAVEEYKAKYHEIIQSMIDGYLADDTFAARVTEIKELISPYVKQDPRPFYTYEQYESAVPQLVSFTSSRVANVAGQLDGSIASSGDGSGSGGGMGGGFGGGGRGGFGGFGDNGAGRTLPENGQNRQGGVQSQQEDGQANEVPATLSAQTQEDIVLAAIENNGSAAAGEGQGDGQTNQSENGQAPNEQAQNGQMPDGQVQNGQAPDGQAQNGQMPNGQVPNGQMPDGQAQNGQAPDGQAQNGQMPEIQGGGGFGGGFPGGFGGGFDRGQGGMPGMGGMGGAPGTETQGSYKVATTTAISLVILILAGLFVMLYKRKRL
;
A
#
# COMPACT_ATOMS: atom_id res chain seq x y z
N MET A 1 -62.02 -8.86 58.70
CA MET A 1 -62.14 -8.17 57.41
C MET A 1 -61.02 -7.15 57.28
N ARG A 2 -60.36 -7.15 56.11
CA ARG A 2 -59.54 -6.09 55.47
C ARG A 2 -58.33 -5.51 56.21
N SER A 3 -57.14 -5.89 55.73
CA SER A 3 -56.10 -4.92 55.40
C SER A 3 -55.69 -5.11 53.92
N ARG A 4 -56.45 -4.46 53.02
CA ARG A 4 -56.03 -4.20 51.64
C ARG A 4 -55.14 -2.95 51.66
N LYS A 5 -53.89 -3.07 52.09
CA LYS A 5 -52.92 -1.95 51.98
C LYS A 5 -51.51 -2.34 51.54
N SER A 6 -51.18 -3.63 51.48
CA SER A 6 -49.82 -4.09 51.11
C SER A 6 -49.62 -4.42 49.62
N PHE A 7 -50.68 -4.46 48.82
CA PHE A 7 -50.58 -4.79 47.38
C PHE A 7 -50.04 -3.66 46.48
N PRO A 8 -50.41 -2.37 46.65
CA PRO A 8 -49.86 -1.30 45.80
C PRO A 8 -48.40 -0.93 46.15
N LEU A 9 -47.93 -1.26 47.36
CA LEU A 9 -46.56 -0.96 47.80
C LEU A 9 -45.52 -1.96 47.25
N LEU A 10 -45.92 -3.23 47.05
CA LEU A 10 -45.03 -4.26 46.49
C LEU A 10 -44.87 -4.14 44.97
N VAL A 11 -45.93 -3.73 44.26
CA VAL A 11 -45.89 -3.47 42.82
C VAL A 11 -45.10 -2.19 42.51
N GLY A 12 -45.19 -1.16 43.37
CA GLY A 12 -44.36 0.04 43.27
C GLY A 12 -42.86 -0.24 43.45
N PHE A 13 -42.49 -1.13 44.37
CA PHE A 13 -41.09 -1.54 44.56
C PHE A 13 -40.54 -2.36 43.38
N PHE A 14 -41.34 -3.22 42.76
CA PHE A 14 -40.95 -3.95 41.56
C PHE A 14 -40.82 -3.05 40.33
N ALA A 15 -41.70 -2.06 40.17
CA ALA A 15 -41.62 -1.09 39.10
C ALA A 15 -40.41 -0.14 39.26
N LEU A 16 -40.09 0.27 40.50
CA LEU A 16 -38.88 1.05 40.78
C LEU A 16 -37.60 0.23 40.60
N ALA A 17 -37.59 -1.06 40.97
CA ALA A 17 -36.44 -1.94 40.78
C ALA A 17 -36.16 -2.21 39.29
N LEU A 18 -37.21 -2.42 38.48
CA LEU A 18 -37.12 -2.57 37.02
C LEU A 18 -36.73 -1.25 36.33
N ALA A 19 -37.24 -0.11 36.81
CA ALA A 19 -36.81 1.19 36.31
C ALA A 19 -35.37 1.49 36.70
N SER A 20 -34.92 1.15 37.91
CA SER A 20 -33.53 1.32 38.33
C SER A 20 -32.57 0.36 37.63
N SER A 21 -33.00 -0.85 37.25
CA SER A 21 -32.18 -1.76 36.46
C SER A 21 -32.10 -1.33 35.00
N LEU A 22 -33.19 -0.79 34.42
CA LEU A 22 -33.14 -0.17 33.09
C LEU A 22 -32.27 1.09 33.07
N ILE A 23 -32.32 1.91 34.13
CA ILE A 23 -31.50 3.13 34.25
C ILE A 23 -30.03 2.75 34.51
N TRP A 24 -29.75 1.67 35.26
CA TRP A 24 -28.39 1.16 35.40
C TRP A 24 -27.86 0.55 34.10
N ASP A 25 -28.65 -0.22 33.34
CA ASP A 25 -28.23 -0.74 32.04
C ASP A 25 -27.99 0.39 31.03
N LEU A 26 -28.87 1.40 30.95
CA LEU A 26 -28.65 2.57 30.10
C LEU A 26 -27.41 3.37 30.54
N SER A 27 -27.21 3.58 31.84
CA SER A 27 -26.05 4.33 32.34
C SER A 27 -24.74 3.55 32.27
N ALA A 28 -24.77 2.22 32.34
CA ALA A 28 -23.59 1.36 32.26
C ALA A 28 -23.21 1.07 30.81
N SER A 29 -24.18 0.99 29.87
CA SER A 29 -23.89 0.91 28.44
C SER A 29 -23.33 2.23 27.91
N ASP A 30 -23.92 3.37 28.30
CA ASP A 30 -23.40 4.69 27.90
C ASP A 30 -22.00 4.94 28.48
N ASN A 31 -21.79 4.71 29.78
CA ASN A 31 -20.46 4.88 30.36
C ASN A 31 -19.44 3.86 29.83
N GLY A 32 -19.88 2.64 29.51
CA GLY A 32 -19.02 1.60 28.92
C GLY A 32 -18.59 1.93 27.49
N ALA A 33 -19.53 2.37 26.64
CA ALA A 33 -19.26 2.79 25.27
C ALA A 33 -18.40 4.07 25.22
N VAL A 34 -18.68 5.05 26.09
CA VAL A 34 -17.88 6.28 26.18
C VAL A 34 -16.45 5.98 26.66
N THR A 35 -16.27 5.04 27.59
CA THR A 35 -14.94 4.63 28.05
C THR A 35 -14.17 3.84 26.99
N GLN A 36 -14.86 2.98 26.22
CA GLN A 36 -14.26 2.24 25.11
C GLN A 36 -13.87 3.17 23.96
N ALA A 37 -14.74 4.10 23.57
CA ALA A 37 -14.45 5.10 22.55
C ALA A 37 -13.24 5.97 22.96
N ALA A 38 -13.21 6.47 24.20
CA ALA A 38 -12.08 7.25 24.71
C ALA A 38 -10.76 6.43 24.72
N SER A 39 -10.82 5.15 25.08
CA SER A 39 -9.66 4.25 25.05
C SER A 39 -9.18 3.95 23.62
N LEU A 40 -10.08 3.82 22.65
CA LEU A 40 -9.74 3.64 21.25
C LEU A 40 -9.09 4.90 20.68
N THR A 41 -9.65 6.08 20.96
CA THR A 41 -9.05 7.37 20.55
C THR A 41 -7.64 7.54 21.12
N GLU A 42 -7.42 7.29 22.41
CA GLU A 42 -6.07 7.38 23.01
C GLU A 42 -5.09 6.37 22.38
N THR A 43 -5.59 5.20 21.96
CA THR A 43 -4.76 4.18 21.30
C THR A 43 -4.39 4.63 19.89
N THR A 44 -5.35 5.14 19.11
CA THR A 44 -5.12 5.70 17.78
C THR A 44 -4.11 6.84 17.82
N GLU A 45 -4.26 7.80 18.75
CA GLU A 45 -3.30 8.91 18.90
C GLU A 45 -1.87 8.42 19.19
N LYS A 46 -1.71 7.35 20.00
CA LYS A 46 -0.39 6.75 20.26
C LYS A 46 0.18 6.07 19.03
N ILE A 47 -0.66 5.36 18.27
CA ILE A 47 -0.26 4.74 17.01
C ILE A 47 0.26 5.81 16.05
N GLU A 48 -0.52 6.85 15.79
CA GLU A 48 -0.16 7.95 14.89
C GLU A 48 1.09 8.71 15.36
N GLN A 49 1.25 8.99 16.66
CA GLN A 49 2.37 9.83 17.13
C GLN A 49 3.67 9.07 17.39
N GLN A 50 3.58 7.79 17.79
CA GLN A 50 4.73 7.00 18.23
C GLN A 50 5.12 5.91 17.24
N VAL A 51 4.18 5.37 16.47
CA VAL A 51 4.44 4.30 15.50
C VAL A 51 4.47 4.84 14.08
N PHE A 52 3.48 5.64 13.69
CA PHE A 52 3.34 6.14 12.34
C PHE A 52 3.27 7.67 12.21
N PRO A 53 4.25 8.43 12.75
CA PRO A 53 4.23 9.87 12.61
C PRO A 53 4.49 10.29 11.17
N LYS A 54 3.61 11.13 10.61
CA LYS A 54 3.69 11.61 9.22
C LYS A 54 4.64 12.79 9.03
N ASP A 55 5.08 13.42 10.12
CA ASP A 55 5.88 14.65 10.13
C ASP A 55 7.37 14.45 10.45
N LYS A 56 7.79 13.21 10.72
CA LYS A 56 9.19 12.86 11.02
C LYS A 56 9.50 11.42 10.62
N VAL A 57 10.77 11.14 10.38
CA VAL A 57 11.30 9.79 10.22
C VAL A 57 11.67 9.23 11.59
N VAL A 58 11.25 8.00 11.89
CA VAL A 58 11.61 7.32 13.15
C VAL A 58 12.56 6.15 12.92
N ASP A 59 13.32 5.79 13.95
CA ASP A 59 14.24 4.66 13.89
C ASP A 59 13.55 3.35 14.32
N VAL A 60 13.78 2.30 13.54
CA VAL A 60 13.43 0.93 13.86
C VAL A 60 14.71 0.11 13.97
N LYS A 61 15.16 -0.17 15.20
CA LYS A 61 16.41 -0.89 15.44
C LYS A 61 16.13 -2.35 15.76
N ILE A 62 16.62 -3.24 14.91
CA ILE A 62 16.41 -4.68 14.96
C ILE A 62 17.72 -5.31 15.44
N THR A 63 17.62 -6.13 16.48
CA THR A 63 18.72 -6.97 16.97
C THR A 63 18.33 -8.42 16.76
N VAL A 64 19.12 -9.14 15.99
CA VAL A 64 18.87 -10.53 15.56
C VAL A 64 20.20 -11.27 15.56
N ASP A 65 20.16 -12.57 15.84
CA ASP A 65 21.37 -13.40 15.75
C ASP A 65 21.95 -13.31 14.32
N GLU A 66 23.27 -13.13 14.22
CA GLU A 66 23.93 -12.86 12.93
C GLU A 66 23.78 -14.04 11.96
N ASP A 67 23.83 -15.28 12.47
CA ASP A 67 23.67 -16.48 11.65
C ASP A 67 22.21 -16.62 11.20
N ASP A 68 21.23 -16.34 12.07
CA ASP A 68 19.81 -16.34 11.71
C ASP A 68 19.48 -15.26 10.68
N PHE A 69 20.06 -14.07 10.81
CA PHE A 69 19.86 -12.98 9.86
C PHE A 69 20.45 -13.34 8.50
N GLN A 70 21.69 -13.86 8.47
CA GLN A 70 22.31 -14.29 7.22
C GLN A 70 21.52 -15.43 6.56
N ASP A 71 21.05 -16.41 7.34
CA ASP A 71 20.19 -17.49 6.83
C ASP A 71 18.88 -16.95 6.25
N MET A 72 18.26 -15.96 6.90
CA MET A 72 17.07 -15.30 6.38
C MET A 72 17.32 -14.61 5.03
N LEU A 73 18.51 -14.02 4.81
CA LEU A 73 18.87 -13.39 3.54
C LEU A 73 19.18 -14.43 2.46
N ASP A 74 19.96 -15.46 2.80
CA ASP A 74 20.35 -16.54 1.87
C ASP A 74 19.14 -17.37 1.43
N ASN A 75 18.16 -17.54 2.33
CA ASN A 75 16.93 -18.30 2.11
C ASN A 75 15.68 -17.39 2.04
N ALA A 76 15.84 -16.14 1.57
CA ALA A 76 14.80 -15.11 1.61
C ALA A 76 13.44 -15.52 1.00
N SER A 77 13.43 -16.41 0.00
CA SER A 77 12.17 -16.91 -0.62
C SER A 77 11.37 -17.85 0.28
N ALA A 78 11.99 -18.42 1.32
CA ALA A 78 11.30 -19.26 2.29
C ALA A 78 10.44 -18.45 3.25
N GLU A 79 10.70 -17.14 3.38
CA GLU A 79 10.02 -16.24 4.32
C GLU A 79 10.02 -16.80 5.76
N GLU A 80 11.10 -17.49 6.16
CA GLU A 80 11.21 -18.08 7.48
C GLU A 80 11.29 -17.00 8.56
N LEU A 81 10.53 -17.18 9.64
CA LEU A 81 10.54 -16.30 10.80
C LEU A 81 11.76 -16.56 11.68
N LYS A 82 12.53 -15.51 11.93
CA LYS A 82 13.60 -15.47 12.92
C LYS A 82 13.16 -14.66 14.12
N MET A 83 13.73 -14.98 15.28
CA MET A 83 13.47 -14.22 16.50
C MET A 83 14.40 -13.01 16.57
N ALA A 84 13.85 -11.86 16.92
CA ALA A 84 14.58 -10.62 17.09
C ALA A 84 14.10 -9.83 18.33
N SER A 85 14.88 -8.84 18.72
CA SER A 85 14.44 -7.74 19.57
C SER A 85 14.34 -6.47 18.73
N VAL A 86 13.32 -5.66 18.96
CA VAL A 86 13.06 -4.43 18.20
C VAL A 86 12.94 -3.25 19.15
N GLU A 87 13.71 -2.19 18.91
CA GLU A 87 13.48 -0.86 19.46
C GLU A 87 12.79 -0.01 18.38
N TYR A 88 11.47 0.15 18.49
CA TYR A 88 10.66 0.94 17.56
C TYR A 88 10.46 2.34 18.16
N ASN A 89 11.08 3.36 17.58
CA ASN A 89 11.00 4.75 18.05
C ASN A 89 11.26 4.88 19.57
N GLY A 90 12.28 4.17 20.06
CA GLY A 90 12.66 4.13 21.49
C GLY A 90 11.89 3.11 22.35
N ILE A 91 10.87 2.45 21.81
CA ILE A 91 10.08 1.43 22.50
C ILE A 91 10.71 0.06 22.26
N LYS A 92 11.28 -0.52 23.31
CA LYS A 92 11.96 -1.83 23.25
C LYS A 92 10.99 -2.97 23.47
N MET A 93 11.07 -3.97 22.60
CA MET A 93 10.32 -5.20 22.69
C MET A 93 11.19 -6.39 22.27
N ASP A 94 11.18 -7.44 23.09
CA ASP A 94 11.88 -8.69 22.82
C ASP A 94 10.90 -9.74 22.31
N ASN A 95 11.42 -10.79 21.66
CA ASN A 95 10.65 -11.92 21.10
C ASN A 95 9.72 -11.47 19.97
N ILE A 96 10.27 -10.68 19.04
CA ILE A 96 9.58 -10.25 17.83
C ILE A 96 9.95 -11.20 16.68
N GLY A 97 8.96 -11.66 15.93
CA GLY A 97 9.21 -12.37 14.67
C GLY A 97 9.65 -11.40 13.59
N ILE A 98 10.75 -11.69 12.90
CA ILE A 98 11.18 -10.99 11.69
C ILE A 98 11.31 -11.98 10.54
N ARG A 99 10.88 -11.57 9.35
CA ARG A 99 11.12 -12.31 8.10
C ARG A 99 11.18 -11.36 6.91
N THR A 100 11.79 -11.82 5.82
CA THR A 100 11.57 -11.22 4.49
C THR A 100 10.10 -11.34 4.09
N LYS A 101 9.65 -10.45 3.20
CA LYS A 101 8.30 -10.50 2.63
C LYS A 101 8.24 -9.94 1.20
N GLY A 102 7.15 -10.25 0.53
CA GLY A 102 6.76 -9.64 -0.75
C GLY A 102 6.53 -10.69 -1.83
N ASN A 103 6.08 -10.22 -3.00
CA ASN A 103 5.96 -11.07 -4.19
C ASN A 103 6.99 -10.62 -5.22
N LEU A 104 6.66 -9.63 -6.06
CA LEU A 104 7.59 -9.09 -7.04
C LEU A 104 8.81 -8.41 -6.40
N SER A 105 8.61 -7.64 -5.33
CA SER A 105 9.69 -7.00 -4.59
C SER A 105 10.68 -8.00 -4.00
N LEU A 106 10.21 -9.12 -3.47
CA LEU A 106 11.05 -10.21 -2.96
C LEU A 106 11.81 -10.91 -4.09
N ARG A 107 11.07 -11.38 -5.11
CA ARG A 107 11.65 -12.12 -6.25
C ARG A 107 12.69 -11.28 -7.00
N SER A 108 12.43 -9.98 -7.15
CA SER A 108 13.36 -9.07 -7.81
C SER A 108 14.69 -9.00 -7.06
N VAL A 109 14.66 -8.90 -5.73
CA VAL A 109 15.87 -8.84 -4.90
C VAL A 109 16.61 -10.18 -4.94
N VAL A 110 15.90 -11.31 -4.74
CA VAL A 110 16.47 -12.68 -4.84
C VAL A 110 17.16 -12.93 -6.18
N SER A 111 16.65 -12.35 -7.26
CA SER A 111 17.21 -12.49 -8.62
C SER A 111 18.30 -11.47 -8.98
N SER A 112 18.79 -10.70 -8.00
CA SER A 112 19.74 -9.60 -8.21
C SER A 112 20.89 -9.66 -7.21
N ASP A 113 21.86 -8.76 -7.35
CA ASP A 113 22.94 -8.57 -6.37
C ASP A 113 22.53 -7.65 -5.20
N SER A 114 21.26 -7.26 -5.09
CA SER A 114 20.73 -6.46 -3.99
C SER A 114 20.35 -7.34 -2.80
N ASP A 115 20.55 -6.83 -1.59
CA ASP A 115 20.09 -7.38 -0.32
C ASP A 115 18.94 -6.55 0.29
N ARG A 116 18.37 -5.59 -0.47
CA ARG A 116 17.35 -4.66 0.01
C ARG A 116 15.95 -5.29 0.09
N TYR A 117 15.78 -6.29 0.95
CA TYR A 117 14.49 -6.94 1.15
C TYR A 117 13.51 -6.04 1.91
N SER A 118 12.21 -6.23 1.64
CA SER A 118 11.17 -5.80 2.57
C SER A 118 11.11 -6.76 3.75
N PHE A 119 10.82 -6.25 4.94
CA PHE A 119 10.66 -7.07 6.15
C PHE A 119 9.25 -7.01 6.71
N LYS A 120 8.87 -8.05 7.44
CA LYS A 120 7.68 -8.05 8.29
C LYS A 120 8.11 -8.24 9.73
N LEU A 121 7.62 -7.37 10.61
CA LEU A 121 7.72 -7.51 12.05
C LEU A 121 6.39 -8.09 12.57
N SER A 122 6.46 -9.16 13.34
CA SER A 122 5.34 -9.80 14.03
C SER A 122 5.55 -9.72 15.54
N PHE A 123 4.81 -8.84 16.20
CA PHE A 123 4.91 -8.60 17.64
C PHE A 123 4.21 -9.67 18.48
N ASP A 124 3.26 -10.38 17.89
CA ASP A 124 2.45 -11.40 18.55
C ASP A 124 2.90 -12.84 18.26
N GLU A 125 4.02 -13.02 17.56
CA GLU A 125 4.48 -14.32 17.06
C GLU A 125 4.82 -15.30 18.19
N TYR A 126 5.67 -14.85 19.12
CA TYR A 126 6.15 -15.68 20.22
C TYR A 126 5.41 -15.39 21.53
N ILE A 127 4.78 -14.22 21.64
CA ILE A 127 3.95 -13.82 22.78
C ILE A 127 2.63 -13.29 22.23
N SER A 128 1.59 -14.13 22.21
CA SER A 128 0.30 -13.83 21.57
C SER A 128 -0.46 -12.61 22.12
N SER A 129 -0.05 -12.06 23.25
CA SER A 129 -0.63 -10.85 23.86
C SER A 129 0.23 -9.59 23.66
N GLN A 130 1.44 -9.73 23.12
CA GLN A 130 2.33 -8.61 22.87
C GLN A 130 1.91 -7.89 21.59
N THR A 131 1.78 -6.57 21.70
CA THR A 131 1.43 -5.67 20.59
C THR A 131 2.16 -4.35 20.78
N LEU A 132 2.34 -3.61 19.69
CA LEU A 132 2.79 -2.22 19.72
C LEU A 132 1.55 -1.31 19.68
N PHE A 133 1.05 -0.93 20.86
CA PHE A 133 -0.20 -0.16 21.01
C PHE A 133 -1.40 -0.81 20.27
N GLY A 134 -1.53 -2.13 20.33
CA GLY A 134 -2.57 -2.88 19.62
C GLY A 134 -2.13 -3.41 18.25
N ILE A 135 -1.11 -2.83 17.62
CA ILE A 135 -0.59 -3.33 16.34
C ILE A 135 0.15 -4.65 16.57
N SER A 136 -0.28 -5.69 15.87
CA SER A 136 0.38 -7.00 15.88
C SER A 136 1.50 -7.10 14.85
N LYS A 137 1.36 -6.46 13.69
CA LYS A 137 2.28 -6.61 12.56
C LYS A 137 2.53 -5.30 11.83
N ILE A 138 3.79 -5.05 11.48
CA ILE A 138 4.22 -3.92 10.65
C ILE A 138 5.01 -4.45 9.46
N ASN A 139 4.71 -3.90 8.29
CA ASN A 139 5.44 -4.16 7.05
C ASN A 139 6.44 -3.03 6.83
N LEU A 140 7.72 -3.37 6.71
CA LEU A 140 8.78 -2.45 6.32
C LEU A 140 8.99 -2.60 4.81
N ASN A 141 8.33 -1.75 4.02
CA ASN A 141 8.39 -1.77 2.56
C ASN A 141 9.69 -1.12 2.07
N ASN A 142 10.41 -1.83 1.20
CA ASN A 142 11.69 -1.41 0.62
C ASN A 142 11.57 -0.36 -0.51
N ASN A 143 10.38 0.19 -0.75
CA ASN A 143 10.07 1.14 -1.83
C ASN A 143 10.38 0.60 -3.24
N TYR A 144 10.17 -0.71 -3.44
CA TYR A 144 10.37 -1.35 -4.73
C TYR A 144 9.65 -0.60 -5.86
N SER A 145 10.36 -0.38 -6.96
CA SER A 145 9.84 0.27 -8.17
C SER A 145 9.36 1.72 -8.00
N ASP A 146 9.62 2.35 -6.86
CA ASP A 146 9.31 3.77 -6.64
C ASP A 146 10.60 4.60 -6.47
N THR A 147 11.04 5.22 -7.56
CA THR A 147 12.20 6.13 -7.56
C THR A 147 11.99 7.36 -6.67
N THR A 148 10.74 7.72 -6.35
CA THR A 148 10.43 8.90 -5.53
C THR A 148 10.33 8.59 -4.05
N TYR A 149 10.13 7.32 -3.65
CA TYR A 149 9.78 6.91 -2.29
C TYR A 149 8.43 7.49 -1.78
N MET A 150 7.64 8.17 -2.63
CA MET A 150 6.47 8.95 -2.23
C MET A 150 5.14 8.39 -2.71
N ARG A 151 5.11 7.49 -3.70
CA ARG A 151 3.87 7.07 -4.37
C ARG A 151 2.87 6.44 -3.41
N GLU A 152 3.34 5.49 -2.61
CA GLU A 152 2.49 4.78 -1.66
C GLU A 152 2.02 5.73 -0.54
N PHE A 153 2.93 6.54 0.01
CA PHE A 153 2.61 7.55 1.03
C PHE A 153 1.53 8.54 0.55
N LEU A 154 1.74 9.18 -0.61
CA LEU A 154 0.82 10.16 -1.18
C LEU A 154 -0.53 9.56 -1.56
N THR A 155 -0.55 8.27 -1.94
CA THR A 155 -1.80 7.60 -2.30
C THR A 155 -2.62 7.25 -1.06
N TYR A 156 -1.98 6.85 0.04
CA TYR A 156 -2.69 6.68 1.31
C TYR A 156 -3.17 8.02 1.88
N GLU A 157 -2.40 9.12 1.76
CA GLU A 157 -2.90 10.45 2.13
C GLU A 157 -4.16 10.82 1.33
N LEU A 158 -4.14 10.59 0.01
CA LEU A 158 -5.32 10.80 -0.83
C LEU A 158 -6.50 9.92 -0.39
N ALA A 159 -6.28 8.64 -0.09
CA ALA A 159 -7.30 7.72 0.40
C ALA A 159 -7.93 8.19 1.73
N GLU A 160 -7.13 8.74 2.64
CA GLU A 160 -7.61 9.30 3.91
C GLU A 160 -8.47 10.55 3.69
N THR A 161 -8.10 11.44 2.75
CA THR A 161 -8.88 12.67 2.48
C THR A 161 -10.30 12.39 1.98
N MET A 162 -10.53 11.21 1.39
CA MET A 162 -11.84 10.74 0.92
C MET A 162 -12.54 9.81 1.93
N GLY A 163 -11.94 9.59 3.10
CA GLY A 163 -12.49 8.80 4.19
C GLY A 163 -12.45 7.29 3.94
N LEU A 164 -11.53 6.79 3.11
CA LEU A 164 -11.30 5.34 3.00
C LEU A 164 -10.58 4.83 4.25
N PRO A 165 -10.96 3.65 4.78
CA PRO A 165 -10.18 2.93 5.77
C PRO A 165 -8.81 2.63 5.18
N THR A 166 -7.81 3.28 5.74
CA THR A 166 -6.45 3.29 5.20
C THR A 166 -5.51 2.78 6.28
N PRO A 167 -4.65 1.78 6.01
CA PRO A 167 -3.69 1.31 7.00
C PRO A 167 -2.76 2.46 7.40
N GLU A 168 -2.33 2.52 8.66
CA GLU A 168 -1.38 3.54 9.11
C GLU A 168 -0.01 3.39 8.43
N TYR A 169 0.70 4.49 8.20
CA TYR A 169 1.97 4.50 7.48
C TYR A 169 2.88 5.66 7.87
N SER A 170 4.19 5.43 7.84
CA SER A 170 5.21 6.48 8.03
C SER A 170 6.57 6.07 7.49
N TYR A 171 7.46 7.05 7.32
CA TYR A 171 8.84 6.80 6.94
C TYR A 171 9.69 6.37 8.14
N VAL A 172 10.58 5.39 7.92
CA VAL A 172 11.47 4.87 8.96
C VAL A 172 12.89 4.65 8.45
N ASN A 173 13.88 4.83 9.32
CA ASN A 173 15.20 4.24 9.15
C ASN A 173 15.23 2.89 9.84
N VAL A 174 15.58 1.84 9.09
CA VAL A 174 15.79 0.51 9.65
C VAL A 174 17.26 0.35 9.98
N TYR A 175 17.54 -0.09 11.21
CA TYR A 175 18.88 -0.52 11.63
C TYR A 175 18.84 -2.01 11.93
N VAL A 176 19.86 -2.75 11.52
CA VAL A 176 20.05 -4.16 11.87
C VAL A 176 21.40 -4.31 12.56
N ASN A 177 21.41 -4.89 13.76
CA ASN A 177 22.60 -5.13 14.57
C ASN A 177 23.49 -3.89 14.76
N GLY A 178 22.84 -2.72 14.88
CA GLY A 178 23.49 -1.43 15.12
C GLY A 178 23.92 -0.67 13.87
N GLU A 179 23.81 -1.27 12.68
CA GLU A 179 24.13 -0.63 11.41
C GLU A 179 22.88 -0.14 10.70
N LEU A 180 22.97 1.02 10.03
CA LEU A 180 21.89 1.49 9.16
C LEU A 180 21.70 0.48 8.02
N TRP A 181 20.51 -0.11 7.97
CA TRP A 181 20.13 -1.05 6.93
C TRP A 181 19.61 -0.32 5.69
N GLY A 182 18.67 0.62 5.88
CA GLY A 182 18.14 1.47 4.81
C GLY A 182 16.95 2.31 5.23
N PHE A 183 16.46 3.13 4.31
CA PHE A 183 15.30 4.01 4.47
C PHE A 183 14.02 3.40 3.86
N TYR A 184 13.02 3.15 4.69
CA TYR A 184 11.84 2.34 4.36
C TYR A 184 10.54 3.10 4.58
N LEU A 185 9.45 2.60 3.99
CA LEU A 185 8.10 2.99 4.37
C LEU A 185 7.51 1.89 5.28
N ALA A 186 7.20 2.23 6.52
CA ALA A 186 6.51 1.33 7.44
C ALA A 186 5.00 1.46 7.23
N ILE A 187 4.30 0.32 7.12
CA ILE A 187 2.85 0.25 6.91
C ILE A 187 2.25 -0.77 7.87
N GLU A 188 1.16 -0.39 8.52
CA GLU A 188 0.36 -1.29 9.35
C GLU A 188 -0.16 -2.46 8.51
N GLN A 189 -0.05 -3.67 9.06
CA GLN A 189 -0.70 -4.82 8.47
C GLN A 189 -2.21 -4.77 8.76
N ILE A 190 -3.04 -4.77 7.71
CA ILE A 190 -4.49 -4.98 7.84
C ILE A 190 -4.73 -6.33 8.55
N GLY A 191 -5.44 -6.27 9.67
CA GLY A 191 -5.74 -7.38 10.58
C GLY A 191 -6.60 -6.90 11.76
N ASP A 192 -6.76 -7.73 12.79
CA ASP A 192 -7.78 -7.53 13.83
C ASP A 192 -7.77 -6.12 14.47
N ALA A 193 -6.59 -5.60 14.83
CA ALA A 193 -6.48 -4.29 15.46
C ALA A 193 -6.81 -3.12 14.53
N TYR A 194 -6.52 -3.26 13.24
CA TYR A 194 -6.94 -2.30 12.22
C TYR A 194 -8.46 -2.35 12.08
N LEU A 195 -9.03 -3.55 11.95
CA LEU A 195 -10.47 -3.73 11.77
C LEU A 195 -11.26 -3.17 12.95
N GLU A 196 -10.82 -3.42 14.18
CA GLU A 196 -11.46 -2.86 15.38
C GLU A 196 -11.49 -1.32 15.37
N ARG A 197 -10.44 -0.65 14.85
CA ARG A 197 -10.38 0.82 14.81
C ARG A 197 -11.26 1.42 13.70
N HIS A 198 -11.37 0.75 12.57
CA HIS A 198 -12.10 1.27 11.41
C HIS A 198 -13.56 0.82 11.35
N PHE A 199 -13.90 -0.36 11.88
CA PHE A 199 -15.22 -0.99 11.80
C PHE A 199 -15.84 -1.26 13.18
N GLY A 200 -15.11 -0.99 14.28
CA GLY A 200 -15.58 -1.25 15.64
C GLY A 200 -15.66 -2.74 16.00
N ASN A 201 -15.16 -3.62 15.12
CA ASN A 201 -15.09 -5.05 15.33
C ASN A 201 -14.04 -5.71 14.42
N SER A 202 -13.69 -6.97 14.71
CA SER A 202 -12.78 -7.78 13.88
C SER A 202 -13.27 -9.22 13.65
N TYR A 203 -14.58 -9.48 13.80
CA TYR A 203 -15.10 -10.86 13.73
C TYR A 203 -15.40 -11.33 12.30
N GLY A 204 -15.55 -10.38 11.38
CA GLY A 204 -15.92 -10.60 10.01
C GLY A 204 -14.86 -11.31 9.17
N ALA A 205 -15.27 -11.74 7.98
CA ALA A 205 -14.36 -12.41 7.05
C ALA A 205 -13.42 -11.39 6.37
N LEU A 206 -12.11 -11.60 6.51
CA LEU A 206 -11.08 -10.80 5.84
C LEU A 206 -10.40 -11.64 4.77
N TYR A 207 -10.48 -11.20 3.51
CA TYR A 207 -9.78 -11.80 2.38
C TYR A 207 -8.77 -10.81 1.81
N LYS A 208 -7.65 -11.33 1.30
CA LYS A 208 -6.70 -10.55 0.52
C LYS A 208 -6.65 -11.10 -0.90
N ALA A 209 -6.79 -10.22 -1.89
CA ALA A 209 -6.55 -10.58 -3.28
C ALA A 209 -5.05 -10.66 -3.56
N GLU A 210 -4.57 -11.85 -3.88
CA GLU A 210 -3.19 -12.15 -4.22
C GLU A 210 -3.13 -12.69 -5.65
N PHE A 211 -2.16 -12.26 -6.45
CA PHE A 211 -1.97 -12.80 -7.80
C PHE A 211 -1.85 -14.33 -7.73
N GLY A 212 -2.66 -15.00 -8.56
CA GLY A 212 -2.97 -16.43 -8.53
C GLY A 212 -1.79 -17.35 -8.18
N MET A 213 -1.60 -17.56 -6.89
CA MET A 213 -1.07 -18.79 -6.36
C MET A 213 -2.25 -19.76 -6.38
N GLY A 214 -2.30 -20.64 -7.37
CA GLY A 214 -3.23 -21.77 -7.33
C GLY A 214 -3.10 -22.49 -5.98
N GLY A 215 -4.24 -22.75 -5.36
CA GLY A 215 -4.42 -23.34 -4.02
C GLY A 215 -3.18 -23.95 -3.37
N GLY A 216 -2.69 -23.27 -2.34
CA GLY A 216 -1.75 -23.80 -1.38
C GLY A 216 -2.02 -23.10 -0.06
N GLY A 217 -2.40 -23.84 0.97
CA GLY A 217 -2.78 -23.30 2.28
C GLY A 217 -1.67 -22.46 2.94
N PRO A 218 -1.84 -22.07 4.22
CA PRO A 218 -0.99 -21.10 4.92
C PRO A 218 0.51 -21.45 5.06
N ASN A 219 0.97 -22.53 4.43
CA ASN A 219 2.35 -23.01 4.42
C ASN A 219 2.85 -23.44 3.02
N ALA A 220 2.18 -23.06 1.93
CA ALA A 220 2.68 -23.32 0.59
C ALA A 220 3.74 -22.27 0.23
N GLY A 221 5.02 -22.61 0.43
CA GLY A 221 6.14 -21.85 -0.10
C GLY A 221 5.93 -21.53 -1.58
N GLY A 222 6.22 -20.28 -1.96
CA GLY A 222 5.87 -19.64 -3.22
C GLY A 222 6.35 -20.36 -4.50
N GLY A 223 5.72 -21.48 -4.82
CA GLY A 223 5.90 -22.24 -6.04
C GLY A 223 4.85 -21.84 -7.07
N MET A 224 5.32 -21.46 -8.25
CA MET A 224 4.52 -21.07 -9.41
C MET A 224 3.62 -22.22 -9.89
N ALA A 225 2.36 -22.24 -9.44
CA ALA A 225 1.30 -22.88 -10.23
C ALA A 225 1.10 -21.98 -11.46
N GLY A 226 1.70 -22.41 -12.58
CA GLY A 226 1.84 -21.62 -13.78
C GLY A 226 0.53 -21.01 -14.26
N ALA A 227 0.53 -19.69 -14.40
CA ALA A 227 -0.29 -19.00 -15.38
C ALA A 227 0.19 -19.39 -16.80
N THR A 228 0.02 -20.66 -17.16
CA THR A 228 0.12 -21.10 -18.56
C THR A 228 -1.25 -20.87 -19.20
N GLY A 229 -1.46 -19.67 -19.73
CA GLY A 229 -2.37 -19.43 -20.86
C GLY A 229 -3.81 -19.94 -20.76
N SER A 230 -4.42 -19.96 -19.58
CA SER A 230 -5.85 -20.22 -19.45
C SER A 230 -6.55 -18.97 -18.93
N ASN A 231 -7.66 -18.62 -19.57
CA ASN A 231 -8.66 -17.63 -19.16
C ASN A 231 -9.38 -18.00 -17.85
N ASN A 232 -8.69 -18.64 -16.89
CA ASN A 232 -9.26 -18.94 -15.59
C ASN A 232 -8.97 -17.75 -14.67
N SER A 233 -9.95 -16.86 -14.55
CA SER A 233 -10.08 -16.05 -13.34
C SER A 233 -9.99 -16.99 -12.13
N ASN A 234 -9.25 -16.63 -11.09
CA ASN A 234 -9.15 -17.43 -9.85
C ASN A 234 -9.82 -16.69 -8.69
N GLY A 235 -10.83 -15.86 -8.99
CA GLY A 235 -11.56 -15.02 -8.03
C GLY A 235 -11.02 -13.61 -7.79
N GLY A 236 -9.77 -13.29 -8.15
CA GLY A 236 -9.19 -11.96 -7.90
C GLY A 236 -9.85 -10.81 -8.68
N ASP A 237 -10.55 -11.13 -9.77
CA ASP A 237 -11.39 -10.17 -10.52
C ASP A 237 -12.83 -10.08 -10.01
N LEU A 238 -13.22 -10.89 -9.02
CA LEU A 238 -14.58 -10.96 -8.45
C LEU A 238 -15.66 -11.43 -9.43
N LEU A 239 -15.28 -12.13 -10.50
CA LEU A 239 -16.23 -12.80 -11.38
C LEU A 239 -16.86 -14.01 -10.69
N TRP A 240 -18.17 -14.17 -10.82
CA TRP A 240 -18.88 -15.36 -10.34
C TRP A 240 -18.45 -16.61 -11.12
N GLN A 241 -18.01 -17.63 -10.41
CA GLN A 241 -17.54 -18.92 -10.96
C GLN A 241 -18.38 -20.11 -10.53
N GLY A 242 -19.45 -19.88 -9.78
CA GLY A 242 -20.26 -20.90 -9.15
C GLY A 242 -20.14 -20.87 -7.63
N ASP A 243 -20.76 -21.88 -7.01
CA ASP A 243 -20.93 -22.07 -5.57
C ASP A 243 -19.77 -22.84 -4.91
N ASP A 244 -18.69 -23.08 -5.65
CA ASP A 244 -17.47 -23.72 -5.12
C ASP A 244 -16.44 -22.65 -4.74
N LEU A 245 -16.25 -22.47 -3.43
CA LEU A 245 -15.27 -21.52 -2.87
C LEU A 245 -13.83 -21.77 -3.32
N ASP A 246 -13.48 -23.02 -3.63
CA ASP A 246 -12.14 -23.36 -4.12
C ASP A 246 -11.84 -22.73 -5.50
N SER A 247 -12.87 -22.28 -6.22
CA SER A 247 -12.75 -21.54 -7.48
C SER A 247 -12.18 -20.12 -7.29
N TYR A 248 -12.19 -19.61 -6.06
CA TYR A 248 -11.77 -18.25 -5.73
C TYR A 248 -10.40 -18.21 -5.03
N GLY A 249 -9.47 -19.08 -5.45
CA GLY A 249 -8.19 -19.28 -4.77
C GLY A 249 -7.24 -18.07 -4.70
N ALA A 250 -7.49 -17.00 -5.47
CA ALA A 250 -6.78 -15.73 -5.37
C ALA A 250 -7.24 -14.87 -4.17
N LEU A 251 -8.41 -15.16 -3.58
CA LEU A 251 -8.91 -14.50 -2.39
C LEU A 251 -8.46 -15.27 -1.14
N ALA A 252 -7.24 -14.99 -0.70
CA ALA A 252 -6.65 -15.65 0.45
C ALA A 252 -7.27 -15.14 1.76
N ARG A 253 -8.02 -15.98 2.47
CA ARG A 253 -8.59 -15.64 3.78
C ARG A 253 -7.51 -15.40 4.82
N LYS A 254 -7.60 -14.27 5.54
CA LYS A 254 -6.68 -13.84 6.59
C LYS A 254 -7.31 -13.84 7.99
N SER A 255 -8.64 -13.81 8.09
CA SER A 255 -9.37 -13.98 9.35
C SER A 255 -9.39 -15.45 9.82
N LYS A 256 -9.54 -15.65 11.14
CA LYS A 256 -9.69 -16.99 11.75
C LYS A 256 -11.11 -17.54 11.60
N SER A 257 -12.10 -16.66 11.71
CA SER A 257 -13.52 -16.94 11.47
C SER A 257 -13.87 -16.65 10.02
N SER A 258 -14.85 -17.41 9.51
CA SER A 258 -15.48 -17.15 8.23
C SER A 258 -16.91 -17.67 8.27
N ASN A 259 -17.81 -16.92 7.65
CA ASN A 259 -19.06 -17.48 7.13
C ASN A 259 -18.86 -17.66 5.63
N ASP A 260 -18.25 -18.77 5.24
CA ASP A 260 -17.76 -19.02 3.87
C ASP A 260 -18.82 -18.78 2.76
N ASP A 261 -20.10 -18.97 3.06
CA ASP A 261 -21.22 -18.65 2.16
C ASP A 261 -21.35 -17.14 1.87
N ILE A 262 -20.91 -16.25 2.78
CA ILE A 262 -21.09 -14.80 2.64
C ILE A 262 -20.29 -14.21 1.49
N LEU A 263 -19.10 -14.77 1.21
CA LEU A 263 -18.31 -14.37 0.06
C LEU A 263 -19.02 -14.77 -1.24
N LEU A 264 -19.60 -15.97 -1.29
CA LEU A 264 -20.38 -16.43 -2.44
C LEU A 264 -21.64 -15.56 -2.63
N ASP A 265 -22.35 -15.23 -1.56
CA ASP A 265 -23.53 -14.36 -1.60
C ASP A 265 -23.19 -12.97 -2.15
N MET A 266 -22.06 -12.38 -1.72
CA MET A 266 -21.58 -11.11 -2.26
C MET A 266 -21.24 -11.21 -3.74
N LEU A 267 -20.52 -12.26 -4.15
CA LEU A 267 -20.12 -12.46 -5.54
C LEU A 267 -21.32 -12.74 -6.44
N ASP A 268 -22.29 -13.52 -6.00
CA ASP A 268 -23.52 -13.80 -6.74
C ASP A 268 -24.36 -12.52 -6.91
N GLU A 269 -24.58 -11.74 -5.83
CA GLU A 269 -25.32 -10.48 -5.91
C GLU A 269 -24.59 -9.45 -6.80
N LEU A 270 -23.26 -9.32 -6.68
CA LEU A 270 -22.47 -8.41 -7.53
C LEU A 270 -22.57 -8.79 -9.02
N ASN A 271 -22.55 -10.08 -9.35
CA ASN A 271 -22.50 -10.54 -10.75
C ASN A 271 -23.88 -10.72 -11.39
N ASN A 272 -24.84 -11.25 -10.62
CA ASN A 272 -26.14 -11.71 -11.11
C ASN A 272 -27.32 -10.93 -10.52
N GLY A 273 -27.09 -10.19 -9.44
CA GLY A 273 -28.08 -9.38 -8.76
C GLY A 273 -28.15 -7.93 -9.25
N SER A 274 -28.67 -7.07 -8.39
CA SER A 274 -28.85 -5.63 -8.65
C SER A 274 -28.94 -4.80 -7.38
N ASP A 275 -29.06 -5.44 -6.21
CA ASP A 275 -29.15 -4.78 -4.91
C ASP A 275 -27.77 -4.79 -4.24
N TYR A 276 -26.83 -4.05 -4.83
CA TYR A 276 -25.42 -4.10 -4.44
C TYR A 276 -25.17 -3.61 -3.00
N GLU A 277 -25.98 -2.67 -2.49
CA GLU A 277 -25.89 -2.16 -1.12
C GLU A 277 -26.20 -3.24 -0.06
N LYS A 278 -26.85 -4.34 -0.45
CA LYS A 278 -27.08 -5.49 0.43
C LYS A 278 -25.82 -6.27 0.76
N VAL A 279 -24.77 -6.14 -0.06
CA VAL A 279 -23.54 -6.95 0.05
C VAL A 279 -22.26 -6.14 0.00
N LEU A 280 -22.30 -4.87 -0.36
CA LEU A 280 -21.14 -3.99 -0.49
C LEU A 280 -21.41 -2.63 0.13
N ASP A 281 -20.40 -2.06 0.78
CA ASP A 281 -20.34 -0.61 0.96
C ASP A 281 -20.05 0.00 -0.42
N VAL A 282 -21.12 0.44 -1.08
CA VAL A 282 -21.05 0.99 -2.43
C VAL A 282 -20.23 2.27 -2.45
N GLU A 283 -20.37 3.14 -1.45
CA GLU A 283 -19.65 4.42 -1.44
C GLU A 283 -18.13 4.18 -1.32
N GLU A 284 -17.69 3.32 -0.39
CA GLU A 284 -16.28 2.90 -0.31
C GLU A 284 -15.80 2.21 -1.57
N SER A 285 -16.63 1.38 -2.19
CA SER A 285 -16.27 0.69 -3.44
C SER A 285 -16.03 1.69 -4.57
N LEU A 286 -16.89 2.71 -4.72
CA LEU A 286 -16.71 3.79 -5.70
C LEU A 286 -15.47 4.62 -5.42
N LYS A 287 -15.21 4.92 -4.14
CA LYS A 287 -13.99 5.57 -3.65
C LYS A 287 -12.74 4.76 -4.02
N TYR A 288 -12.72 3.46 -3.76
CA TYR A 288 -11.62 2.58 -4.13
C TYR A 288 -11.37 2.56 -5.64
N ILE A 289 -12.43 2.50 -6.46
CA ILE A 289 -12.30 2.58 -7.93
C ILE A 289 -11.70 3.94 -8.33
N ALA A 290 -12.20 5.04 -7.76
CA ALA A 290 -11.75 6.40 -8.06
C ALA A 290 -10.28 6.60 -7.69
N LEU A 291 -9.87 6.12 -6.51
CA LEU A 291 -8.49 6.17 -6.04
C LEU A 291 -7.54 5.54 -7.07
N ASN A 292 -7.83 4.31 -7.50
CA ASN A 292 -6.97 3.59 -8.44
C ASN A 292 -7.04 4.16 -9.87
N ALA A 293 -8.22 4.61 -10.32
CA ALA A 293 -8.39 5.19 -11.65
C ALA A 293 -7.69 6.54 -11.79
N VAL A 294 -7.83 7.42 -10.81
CA VAL A 294 -7.23 8.76 -10.83
C VAL A 294 -5.72 8.68 -10.65
N THR A 295 -5.23 7.86 -9.73
CA THR A 295 -3.78 7.65 -9.54
C THR A 295 -3.16 6.75 -10.61
N VAL A 296 -3.94 6.15 -11.51
CA VAL A 296 -3.43 5.24 -12.54
C VAL A 296 -2.66 4.07 -11.91
N ASN A 297 -3.17 3.51 -10.81
CA ASN A 297 -2.56 2.34 -10.18
C ASN A 297 -3.00 1.07 -10.92
N MET A 298 -2.15 0.59 -11.83
CA MET A 298 -2.38 -0.63 -12.61
C MET A 298 -1.87 -1.90 -11.93
N ASP A 299 -1.23 -1.80 -10.76
CA ASP A 299 -0.92 -2.96 -9.92
C ASP A 299 -2.00 -3.12 -8.83
N SER A 300 -3.25 -3.06 -9.27
CA SER A 300 -4.45 -3.10 -8.42
C SER A 300 -5.50 -4.04 -9.03
N TYR A 301 -6.74 -4.01 -8.50
CA TYR A 301 -7.91 -4.63 -9.12
C TYR A 301 -8.10 -4.21 -10.60
N LEU A 302 -7.78 -2.95 -10.94
CA LEU A 302 -7.92 -2.43 -12.30
C LEU A 302 -6.94 -3.07 -13.30
N GLY A 303 -5.81 -3.56 -12.78
CA GLY A 303 -4.73 -4.14 -13.54
C GLY A 303 -5.02 -5.51 -14.15
N SER A 304 -4.05 -6.00 -14.92
CA SER A 304 -4.08 -7.36 -15.46
C SER A 304 -4.00 -8.45 -14.36
N ASN A 305 -3.31 -8.16 -13.25
CA ASN A 305 -3.08 -9.10 -12.15
C ASN A 305 -4.25 -9.18 -11.14
N LYS A 306 -5.15 -8.18 -11.11
CA LYS A 306 -6.36 -8.16 -10.30
C LYS A 306 -6.09 -8.45 -8.80
N GLN A 307 -5.15 -7.71 -8.22
CA GLN A 307 -4.61 -7.98 -6.88
C GLN A 307 -4.52 -6.70 -6.04
N ASN A 308 -3.89 -6.80 -4.87
CA ASN A 308 -3.54 -5.65 -4.02
C ASN A 308 -4.76 -4.90 -3.49
N TYR A 309 -5.71 -5.67 -2.95
CA TYR A 309 -6.80 -5.16 -2.13
C TYR A 309 -7.21 -6.21 -1.10
N TYR A 310 -7.90 -5.76 -0.05
CA TYR A 310 -8.61 -6.67 0.85
C TYR A 310 -10.12 -6.51 0.66
N LEU A 311 -10.83 -7.57 1.01
CA LEU A 311 -12.26 -7.55 1.26
C LEU A 311 -12.47 -7.81 2.73
N TYR A 312 -13.20 -6.92 3.41
CA TYR A 312 -13.62 -7.13 4.79
C TYR A 312 -15.14 -7.15 4.85
N GLU A 313 -15.70 -8.21 5.42
CA GLU A 313 -17.12 -8.32 5.69
C GLU A 313 -17.45 -7.79 7.08
N ASP A 314 -18.49 -6.96 7.18
CA ASP A 314 -19.07 -6.49 8.44
C ASP A 314 -20.60 -6.55 8.34
N ASP A 315 -21.23 -7.39 9.18
CA ASP A 315 -22.69 -7.64 9.18
C ASP A 315 -23.27 -7.93 7.78
N GLY A 316 -22.54 -8.70 6.97
CA GLY A 316 -22.90 -9.11 5.62
C GLY A 316 -22.57 -8.10 4.51
N ILE A 317 -22.00 -6.94 4.87
CA ILE A 317 -21.60 -5.89 3.94
C ILE A 317 -20.09 -5.92 3.75
N PHE A 318 -19.62 -5.96 2.51
CA PHE A 318 -18.19 -5.96 2.20
C PHE A 318 -17.65 -4.56 1.89
N SER A 319 -16.52 -4.24 2.50
CA SER A 319 -15.65 -3.11 2.18
C SER A 319 -14.46 -3.55 1.33
N VAL A 320 -14.02 -2.69 0.39
CA VAL A 320 -12.82 -2.92 -0.42
C VAL A 320 -11.68 -2.04 0.09
N LEU A 321 -10.68 -2.65 0.72
CA LEU A 321 -9.64 -1.93 1.45
C LEU A 321 -8.38 -1.70 0.57
N PRO A 322 -7.86 -0.45 0.51
CA PRO A 322 -6.61 -0.12 -0.18
C PRO A 322 -5.41 -0.92 0.33
N TRP A 323 -4.56 -1.42 -0.59
CA TRP A 323 -3.29 -2.06 -0.26
C TRP A 323 -2.25 -1.92 -1.38
N ASP A 324 -0.97 -1.75 -1.03
CA ASP A 324 0.22 -1.85 -1.91
C ASP A 324 0.20 -0.85 -3.10
N TYR A 325 0.49 0.43 -2.83
CA TYR A 325 0.38 1.54 -3.78
C TYR A 325 1.72 2.08 -4.30
N ASN A 326 2.81 1.32 -4.16
CA ASN A 326 4.13 1.70 -4.68
C ASN A 326 4.12 1.93 -6.22
N MET A 327 3.16 1.35 -6.94
CA MET A 327 2.99 1.47 -8.40
C MET A 327 1.95 2.52 -8.84
N ALA A 328 1.42 3.31 -7.92
CA ALA A 328 0.52 4.42 -8.22
C ALA A 328 1.23 5.56 -9.00
N PHE A 329 0.46 6.56 -9.41
CA PHE A 329 0.91 7.71 -10.20
C PHE A 329 1.70 7.30 -11.45
N GLY A 330 1.12 6.42 -12.26
CA GLY A 330 1.69 6.02 -13.55
C GLY A 330 2.90 5.11 -13.45
N GLY A 331 3.09 4.42 -12.31
CA GLY A 331 4.05 3.32 -12.19
C GLY A 331 3.92 2.30 -13.33
N MET A 332 4.94 1.46 -13.51
CA MET A 332 5.07 0.55 -14.68
C MET A 332 5.12 1.26 -16.05
N GLY A 333 5.21 2.59 -16.11
CA GLY A 333 5.14 3.34 -17.37
C GLY A 333 3.72 3.49 -17.91
N SER A 334 2.71 3.49 -17.03
CA SER A 334 1.31 3.63 -17.40
C SER A 334 1.00 5.06 -17.89
N SER A 335 0.18 5.17 -18.93
CA SER A 335 -0.22 6.46 -19.49
C SER A 335 -1.09 7.26 -18.53
N SER A 336 -0.92 8.59 -18.49
CA SER A 336 -1.82 9.50 -17.77
C SER A 336 -3.21 9.62 -18.41
N GLN A 337 -3.42 9.02 -19.59
CA GLN A 337 -4.64 9.15 -20.41
C GLN A 337 -5.67 8.04 -20.16
N VAL A 338 -5.68 7.42 -18.98
CA VAL A 338 -6.65 6.37 -18.64
C VAL A 338 -8.07 6.92 -18.55
N MET A 339 -9.01 6.23 -19.17
CA MET A 339 -10.44 6.58 -19.15
C MET A 339 -11.03 6.31 -17.76
N ILE A 340 -11.69 7.28 -17.14
CA ILE A 340 -12.20 7.17 -15.77
C ILE A 340 -13.42 6.26 -15.67
N ASP A 341 -14.23 6.12 -16.72
CA ASP A 341 -15.41 5.23 -16.70
C ASP A 341 -15.10 3.82 -17.20
N GLU A 342 -13.93 3.62 -17.83
CA GLU A 342 -13.43 2.31 -18.26
C GLU A 342 -11.94 2.12 -17.88
N PRO A 343 -11.59 2.22 -16.58
CA PRO A 343 -10.20 2.36 -16.16
C PRO A 343 -9.41 1.04 -16.13
N THR A 344 -9.96 -0.04 -16.69
CA THR A 344 -9.44 -1.40 -16.55
C THR A 344 -8.40 -1.73 -17.63
N GLN A 345 -7.39 -2.52 -17.27
CA GLN A 345 -6.58 -3.26 -18.24
C GLN A 345 -7.33 -4.53 -18.65
N GLY A 346 -7.83 -4.55 -19.89
CA GLY A 346 -8.75 -5.57 -20.39
C GLY A 346 -10.20 -5.16 -20.23
N ALA A 347 -11.10 -6.02 -20.70
CA ALA A 347 -12.51 -5.69 -20.83
C ALA A 347 -13.15 -5.33 -19.48
N VAL A 348 -13.92 -4.24 -19.47
CA VAL A 348 -14.61 -3.74 -18.26
C VAL A 348 -15.60 -4.77 -17.74
N ALA A 349 -16.22 -5.54 -18.63
CA ALA A 349 -17.11 -6.65 -18.29
C ALA A 349 -16.43 -7.77 -17.47
N GLU A 350 -15.11 -7.87 -17.50
CA GLU A 350 -14.32 -8.80 -16.66
C GLU A 350 -13.96 -8.19 -15.30
N ARG A 351 -14.54 -7.04 -14.95
CA ARG A 351 -14.38 -6.37 -13.65
C ARG A 351 -15.77 -6.01 -13.10
N PRO A 352 -16.50 -6.95 -12.48
CA PRO A 352 -17.83 -6.72 -11.94
C PRO A 352 -17.92 -5.50 -11.03
N LEU A 353 -16.92 -5.26 -10.16
CA LEU A 353 -16.94 -4.09 -9.28
C LEU A 353 -17.02 -2.76 -10.07
N VAL A 354 -16.35 -2.67 -11.22
CA VAL A 354 -16.42 -1.49 -12.09
C VAL A 354 -17.67 -1.54 -12.97
N SER A 355 -17.84 -2.61 -13.75
CA SER A 355 -18.90 -2.72 -14.76
C SER A 355 -20.31 -2.68 -14.16
N LYS A 356 -20.51 -3.20 -12.96
CA LYS A 356 -21.84 -3.30 -12.32
C LYS A 356 -22.20 -2.03 -11.59
N LEU A 357 -21.26 -1.46 -10.83
CA LEU A 357 -21.50 -0.24 -10.08
C LEU A 357 -21.60 0.98 -11.01
N LEU A 358 -20.68 1.14 -11.97
CA LEU A 358 -20.71 2.29 -12.88
C LEU A 358 -21.81 2.21 -13.97
N ALA A 359 -22.49 1.06 -14.10
CA ALA A 359 -23.69 0.95 -14.92
C ALA A 359 -24.94 1.56 -14.24
N VAL A 360 -24.92 1.76 -12.92
CA VAL A 360 -25.98 2.45 -12.19
C VAL A 360 -25.73 3.96 -12.30
N GLU A 361 -26.64 4.69 -12.95
CA GLU A 361 -26.46 6.13 -13.22
C GLU A 361 -26.21 6.95 -11.94
N GLU A 362 -26.90 6.65 -10.84
CA GLU A 362 -26.70 7.32 -9.55
C GLU A 362 -25.30 7.08 -8.99
N TYR A 363 -24.78 5.84 -9.08
CA TYR A 363 -23.46 5.50 -8.56
C TYR A 363 -22.37 6.11 -9.42
N LYS A 364 -22.57 6.14 -10.74
CA LYS A 364 -21.66 6.82 -11.66
C LYS A 364 -21.60 8.33 -11.39
N ALA A 365 -22.73 8.97 -11.07
CA ALA A 365 -22.75 10.37 -10.67
C ALA A 365 -21.96 10.61 -9.37
N LYS A 366 -22.19 9.79 -8.33
CA LYS A 366 -21.40 9.85 -7.07
C LYS A 366 -19.91 9.62 -7.32
N TYR A 367 -19.56 8.67 -8.18
CA TYR A 367 -18.19 8.40 -8.60
C TYR A 367 -17.52 9.62 -9.24
N HIS A 368 -18.22 10.33 -10.13
CA HIS A 368 -17.72 11.58 -10.73
C HIS A 368 -17.58 12.70 -9.71
N GLU A 369 -18.50 12.83 -8.75
CA GLU A 369 -18.39 13.79 -7.65
C GLU A 369 -17.15 13.49 -6.76
N ILE A 370 -16.90 12.22 -6.44
CA ILE A 370 -15.69 11.79 -5.72
C ILE A 370 -14.44 12.21 -6.51
N ILE A 371 -14.35 11.88 -7.80
CA ILE A 371 -13.20 12.24 -8.63
C ILE A 371 -13.00 13.76 -8.70
N GLN A 372 -14.08 14.52 -8.89
CA GLN A 372 -14.02 15.97 -8.93
C GLN A 372 -13.42 16.52 -7.64
N SER A 373 -13.85 16.01 -6.47
CA SER A 373 -13.31 16.41 -5.18
C SER A 373 -11.81 16.10 -5.01
N MET A 374 -11.33 15.01 -5.60
CA MET A 374 -9.91 14.64 -5.57
C MET A 374 -9.07 15.64 -6.36
N ILE A 375 -9.50 16.01 -7.57
CA ILE A 375 -8.75 16.90 -8.47
C ILE A 375 -8.86 18.39 -8.09
N ASP A 376 -9.95 18.80 -7.43
CA ASP A 376 -10.11 20.15 -6.91
C ASP A 376 -9.43 20.34 -5.54
N GLY A 377 -9.24 19.24 -4.80
CA GLY A 377 -8.67 19.23 -3.46
C GLY A 377 -7.20 18.81 -3.46
N TYR A 378 -6.95 17.58 -3.01
CA TYR A 378 -5.62 17.07 -2.72
C TYR A 378 -4.70 17.01 -3.96
N LEU A 379 -5.26 16.70 -5.13
CA LEU A 379 -4.50 16.59 -6.38
C LEU A 379 -4.42 17.91 -7.16
N ALA A 380 -5.04 18.99 -6.68
CA ALA A 380 -4.89 20.29 -7.34
C ALA A 380 -3.41 20.67 -7.44
N ASP A 381 -2.99 21.19 -8.60
CA ASP A 381 -1.57 21.34 -8.97
C ASP A 381 -0.72 22.00 -7.86
N ASP A 382 -1.16 23.13 -7.33
CA ASP A 382 -0.45 23.85 -6.26
C ASP A 382 -0.41 23.06 -4.94
N THR A 383 -1.53 22.44 -4.56
CA THR A 383 -1.65 21.64 -3.34
C THR A 383 -0.73 20.42 -3.39
N PHE A 384 -0.79 19.65 -4.48
CA PHE A 384 0.00 18.45 -4.64
C PHE A 384 1.49 18.77 -4.77
N ALA A 385 1.86 19.80 -5.53
CA ALA A 385 3.26 20.22 -5.66
C ALA A 385 3.85 20.70 -4.32
N ALA A 386 3.07 21.44 -3.52
CA ALA A 386 3.47 21.83 -2.18
C ALA A 386 3.68 20.61 -1.29
N ARG A 387 2.75 19.65 -1.28
CA ARG A 387 2.88 18.44 -0.47
C ARG A 387 4.08 17.57 -0.87
N VAL A 388 4.31 17.40 -2.16
CA VAL A 388 5.50 16.70 -2.68
C VAL A 388 6.79 17.41 -2.23
N THR A 389 6.79 18.74 -2.19
CA THR A 389 7.95 19.52 -1.73
C THR A 389 8.20 19.31 -0.23
N GLU A 390 7.16 19.34 0.60
CA GLU A 390 7.27 19.05 2.03
C GLU A 390 7.84 17.65 2.30
N ILE A 391 7.32 16.63 1.60
CA ILE A 391 7.82 15.25 1.75
C ILE A 391 9.26 15.17 1.25
N LYS A 392 9.60 15.81 0.12
CA LYS A 392 10.98 15.86 -0.39
C LYS A 392 11.93 16.43 0.65
N GLU A 393 11.56 17.54 1.30
CA GLU A 393 12.37 18.16 2.36
C GLU A 393 12.54 17.23 3.57
N LEU A 394 11.47 16.53 3.96
CA LEU A 394 11.50 15.56 5.04
C LEU A 394 12.43 14.37 4.74
N ILE A 395 12.36 13.78 3.54
CA ILE A 395 13.00 12.48 3.27
C ILE A 395 14.35 12.57 2.56
N SER A 396 14.66 13.66 1.84
CA SER A 396 15.91 13.83 1.08
C SER A 396 17.18 13.49 1.89
N PRO A 397 17.35 13.94 3.15
CA PRO A 397 18.52 13.60 3.95
C PRO A 397 18.69 12.10 4.18
N TYR A 398 17.58 11.35 4.29
CA TYR A 398 17.56 9.92 4.56
C TYR A 398 17.77 9.11 3.29
N VAL A 399 17.11 9.49 2.19
CA VAL A 399 17.35 8.87 0.86
C VAL A 399 18.82 8.99 0.46
N LYS A 400 19.46 10.13 0.74
CA LYS A 400 20.89 10.33 0.45
C LYS A 400 21.83 9.48 1.30
N GLN A 401 21.41 9.11 2.51
CA GLN A 401 22.18 8.32 3.46
C GLN A 401 21.89 6.82 3.37
N ASP A 402 20.88 6.42 2.58
CA ASP A 402 20.52 5.02 2.40
C ASP A 402 21.71 4.24 1.80
N PRO A 403 22.25 3.23 2.51
CA PRO A 403 23.41 2.47 2.05
C PRO A 403 23.05 1.38 1.02
N ARG A 404 21.76 1.08 0.84
CA ARG A 404 21.27 0.00 -0.02
C ARG A 404 20.14 0.46 -0.95
N PRO A 405 20.22 1.60 -1.64
CA PRO A 405 19.07 2.11 -2.38
C PRO A 405 18.91 1.34 -3.71
N PHE A 406 17.67 1.23 -4.20
CA PHE A 406 17.42 0.74 -5.57
C PHE A 406 17.80 1.77 -6.64
N TYR A 407 17.81 3.06 -6.26
CA TYR A 407 18.02 4.19 -7.14
C TYR A 407 19.05 5.14 -6.55
N THR A 408 19.88 5.77 -7.37
CA THR A 408 20.81 6.79 -6.87
C THR A 408 20.05 8.02 -6.38
N TYR A 409 20.69 8.82 -5.54
CA TYR A 409 20.09 10.07 -5.06
C TYR A 409 19.77 11.03 -6.22
N GLU A 410 20.60 11.08 -7.27
CA GLU A 410 20.36 11.89 -8.47
C GLU A 410 19.12 11.42 -9.25
N GLN A 411 18.89 10.11 -9.32
CA GLN A 411 17.68 9.55 -9.93
C GLN A 411 16.43 9.93 -9.13
N TYR A 412 16.50 9.86 -7.81
CA TYR A 412 15.44 10.36 -6.91
C TYR A 412 15.16 11.84 -7.16
N GLU A 413 16.20 12.70 -7.15
CA GLU A 413 16.03 14.15 -7.38
C GLU A 413 15.42 14.45 -8.76
N SER A 414 15.77 13.66 -9.78
CA SER A 414 15.20 13.79 -11.12
C SER A 414 13.75 13.29 -11.21
N ALA A 415 13.38 12.27 -10.42
CA ALA A 415 12.05 11.65 -10.48
C ALA A 415 10.97 12.46 -9.77
N VAL A 416 11.30 13.19 -8.70
CA VAL A 416 10.32 14.00 -7.94
C VAL A 416 9.56 15.01 -8.81
N PRO A 417 10.20 15.88 -9.63
CA PRO A 417 9.46 16.80 -10.50
C PRO A 417 8.65 16.07 -11.59
N GLN A 418 9.05 14.85 -11.98
CA GLN A 418 8.29 14.04 -12.95
C GLN A 418 6.98 13.52 -12.33
N LEU A 419 6.96 13.20 -11.04
CA LEU A 419 5.74 12.83 -10.32
C LEU A 419 4.71 13.98 -10.31
N VAL A 420 5.17 15.21 -10.05
CA VAL A 420 4.32 16.41 -10.11
C VAL A 420 3.79 16.63 -11.54
N SER A 421 4.68 16.55 -12.54
CA SER A 421 4.32 16.76 -13.95
C SER A 421 3.34 15.70 -14.46
N PHE A 422 3.52 14.44 -14.05
CA PHE A 422 2.58 13.35 -14.34
C PHE A 422 1.21 13.65 -13.73
N THR A 423 1.17 14.06 -12.46
CA THR A 423 -0.08 14.30 -11.74
C THR A 423 -0.85 15.46 -12.33
N SER A 424 -0.20 16.59 -12.65
CA SER A 424 -0.84 17.72 -13.34
C SER A 424 -1.41 17.31 -14.71
N SER A 425 -0.65 16.53 -15.49
CA SER A 425 -1.13 15.98 -16.77
C SER A 425 -2.35 15.06 -16.59
N ARG A 426 -2.36 14.26 -15.52
CA ARG A 426 -3.46 13.37 -15.18
C ARG A 426 -4.70 14.15 -14.74
N VAL A 427 -4.54 15.15 -13.88
CA VAL A 427 -5.61 16.04 -13.41
C VAL A 427 -6.28 16.75 -14.58
N ALA A 428 -5.49 17.35 -15.49
CA ALA A 428 -6.03 17.98 -16.69
C ALA A 428 -6.79 16.99 -17.59
N ASN A 429 -6.27 15.77 -17.74
CA ASN A 429 -6.93 14.72 -18.50
C ASN A 429 -8.26 14.28 -17.86
N VAL A 430 -8.29 14.10 -16.54
CA VAL A 430 -9.50 13.74 -15.79
C VAL A 430 -10.55 14.86 -15.83
N ALA A 431 -10.14 16.12 -15.66
CA ALA A 431 -11.04 17.27 -15.77
C ALA A 431 -11.72 17.33 -17.15
N GLY A 432 -10.95 17.10 -18.22
CA GLY A 432 -11.51 17.03 -19.58
C GLY A 432 -12.46 15.84 -19.78
N GLN A 433 -12.27 14.73 -19.05
CA GLN A 433 -13.21 13.60 -19.08
C GLN A 433 -14.51 13.90 -18.34
N LEU A 434 -14.43 14.59 -17.19
CA LEU A 434 -15.60 15.00 -16.41
C LEU A 434 -16.44 16.07 -17.15
N ASP A 435 -15.81 17.01 -17.85
CA ASP A 435 -16.51 18.06 -18.62
C ASP A 435 -16.96 17.61 -20.03
N GLY A 436 -16.53 16.42 -20.46
CA GLY A 436 -16.88 15.82 -21.75
C GLY A 436 -16.05 16.27 -22.95
N SER A 437 -14.98 17.07 -22.75
CA SER A 437 -14.04 17.46 -23.81
C SER A 437 -13.07 16.34 -24.20
N ILE A 438 -12.86 15.35 -23.32
CA ILE A 438 -12.11 14.11 -23.54
C ILE A 438 -13.05 12.93 -23.28
N ALA A 439 -12.90 11.85 -24.05
CA ALA A 439 -13.71 10.65 -23.83
C ALA A 439 -13.40 10.02 -22.46
N SER A 440 -14.44 9.83 -21.65
CA SER A 440 -14.35 9.16 -20.34
C SER A 440 -14.54 7.65 -20.41
N SER A 441 -15.05 7.14 -21.54
CA SER A 441 -15.35 5.73 -21.82
C SER A 441 -15.07 5.39 -23.28
N GLY A 442 -15.01 4.09 -23.59
CA GLY A 442 -14.68 3.56 -24.92
C GLY A 442 -15.73 2.57 -25.41
N ASP A 443 -15.25 1.42 -25.90
CA ASP A 443 -16.07 0.33 -26.42
C ASP A 443 -16.26 -0.82 -25.40
N GLY A 444 -15.87 -0.61 -24.14
CA GLY A 444 -15.88 -1.63 -23.09
C GLY A 444 -14.62 -2.51 -23.05
N SER A 445 -13.64 -2.31 -23.96
CA SER A 445 -12.36 -3.04 -23.93
C SER A 445 -11.40 -2.56 -22.83
N GLY A 446 -11.78 -1.49 -22.10
CA GLY A 446 -10.96 -0.88 -21.07
C GLY A 446 -9.85 0.01 -21.63
N SER A 447 -9.18 0.74 -20.74
CA SER A 447 -8.13 1.72 -21.08
C SER A 447 -6.81 1.11 -21.58
N GLY A 448 -6.68 -0.23 -21.58
CA GLY A 448 -5.47 -0.95 -22.00
C GLY A 448 -5.62 -1.87 -23.22
N GLY A 449 -6.81 -1.94 -23.85
CA GLY A 449 -7.16 -3.03 -24.78
C GLY A 449 -7.69 -2.67 -26.18
N GLY A 450 -7.95 -1.41 -26.49
CA GLY A 450 -8.59 -1.00 -27.76
C GLY A 450 -7.67 -0.23 -28.70
N MET A 451 -7.56 -0.65 -29.96
CA MET A 451 -6.72 -0.03 -31.00
C MET A 451 -6.93 1.48 -31.13
N GLY A 452 -5.86 2.26 -30.99
CA GLY A 452 -5.92 3.71 -31.25
C GLY A 452 -4.63 4.51 -31.13
N GLY A 453 -3.45 3.96 -31.44
CA GLY A 453 -2.24 4.76 -31.63
C GLY A 453 -0.93 4.13 -31.17
N GLY A 454 -0.30 3.35 -32.05
CA GLY A 454 1.14 3.14 -32.09
C GLY A 454 1.85 2.76 -30.79
N PHE A 455 1.84 1.47 -30.45
CA PHE A 455 3.04 0.86 -29.83
C PHE A 455 4.18 0.87 -30.86
N GLY A 456 4.76 2.04 -31.07
CA GLY A 456 6.09 2.19 -31.63
C GLY A 456 7.08 1.76 -30.57
N GLY A 457 7.73 0.61 -30.78
CA GLY A 457 8.80 0.15 -29.91
C GLY A 457 9.86 1.24 -29.72
N GLY A 458 10.04 1.65 -28.47
CA GLY A 458 11.05 2.62 -28.07
C GLY A 458 11.33 2.53 -26.57
N GLY A 459 12.50 2.01 -26.22
CA GLY A 459 13.13 2.27 -24.92
C GLY A 459 12.81 1.29 -23.79
N ARG A 460 13.34 0.06 -23.87
CA ARG A 460 13.81 -0.60 -22.65
C ARG A 460 14.88 0.29 -22.02
N GLY A 461 14.53 1.02 -20.96
CA GLY A 461 15.50 1.65 -20.06
C GLY A 461 16.36 0.56 -19.45
N GLY A 462 17.64 0.55 -19.84
CA GLY A 462 18.57 -0.52 -19.55
C GLY A 462 18.96 -0.59 -18.07
N PHE A 463 18.79 -1.77 -17.49
CA PHE A 463 19.75 -2.32 -16.54
C PHE A 463 21.11 -2.44 -17.25
N GLY A 464 22.13 -1.78 -16.69
CA GLY A 464 23.50 -1.84 -17.17
C GLY A 464 24.20 -3.13 -16.78
N GLY A 465 24.96 -3.72 -17.71
CA GLY A 465 25.80 -4.88 -17.44
C GLY A 465 26.48 -5.46 -18.68
N PHE A 466 27.67 -4.96 -18.97
CA PHE A 466 28.83 -5.56 -19.66
C PHE A 466 28.64 -6.37 -20.97
N GLY A 467 29.38 -5.94 -21.99
CA GLY A 467 29.30 -6.48 -23.35
C GLY A 467 30.12 -7.72 -23.64
N ASP A 468 29.92 -8.25 -24.85
CA ASP A 468 30.99 -8.78 -25.70
C ASP A 468 30.52 -8.81 -27.17
N ASN A 469 31.51 -8.70 -28.05
CA ASN A 469 31.46 -8.66 -29.50
C ASN A 469 30.92 -9.95 -30.13
N GLY A 470 30.24 -9.84 -31.27
CA GLY A 470 29.92 -11.04 -32.05
C GLY A 470 29.15 -10.78 -33.32
N ALA A 471 29.89 -10.50 -34.39
CA ALA A 471 29.48 -10.37 -35.77
C ALA A 471 28.30 -11.27 -36.24
N GLY A 472 27.32 -10.63 -36.85
CA GLY A 472 26.81 -10.91 -38.20
C GLY A 472 26.32 -12.31 -38.55
N ARG A 473 25.05 -12.41 -38.97
CA ARG A 473 24.63 -13.18 -40.15
C ARG A 473 23.22 -12.79 -40.57
N THR A 474 23.12 -12.31 -41.80
CA THR A 474 21.92 -12.13 -42.61
C THR A 474 21.48 -13.45 -43.26
N LEU A 475 20.24 -13.44 -43.78
CA LEU A 475 19.61 -14.29 -44.81
C LEU A 475 18.48 -15.25 -44.31
N PRO A 476 17.50 -15.65 -45.16
CA PRO A 476 16.35 -14.82 -45.57
C PRO A 476 15.01 -15.61 -45.62
N GLU A 477 13.96 -14.91 -46.05
CA GLU A 477 12.61 -15.40 -46.40
C GLU A 477 12.53 -16.62 -47.34
N ASN A 478 11.46 -17.41 -47.12
CA ASN A 478 10.66 -18.17 -48.09
C ASN A 478 9.40 -18.64 -47.32
N GLY A 479 8.15 -18.64 -47.78
CA GLY A 479 7.53 -18.30 -49.06
C GLY A 479 6.11 -18.89 -49.08
N GLN A 480 5.15 -18.13 -49.62
CA GLN A 480 3.96 -18.55 -50.40
C GLN A 480 2.82 -19.38 -49.75
N ASN A 481 1.63 -18.77 -49.65
CA ASN A 481 0.42 -19.07 -50.46
C ASN A 481 -0.69 -18.04 -50.12
N ARG A 482 -1.19 -17.22 -51.08
CA ARG A 482 -2.39 -17.42 -51.93
C ARG A 482 -3.69 -17.62 -51.13
N GLN A 483 -4.84 -17.00 -51.39
CA GLN A 483 -5.31 -16.00 -52.37
C GLN A 483 -6.80 -15.71 -51.98
N GLY A 484 -7.30 -14.49 -52.18
CA GLY A 484 -8.73 -14.20 -52.06
C GLY A 484 -9.01 -12.70 -51.93
N GLY A 485 -9.15 -12.01 -53.06
CA GLY A 485 -9.29 -10.55 -53.10
C GLY A 485 -10.73 -10.06 -53.14
N VAL A 486 -10.90 -8.76 -52.92
CA VAL A 486 -11.88 -7.89 -53.61
C VAL A 486 -11.22 -6.51 -53.76
N GLN A 487 -11.15 -6.01 -55.01
CA GLN A 487 -10.83 -4.63 -55.34
C GLN A 487 -12.11 -3.78 -55.29
N SER A 488 -11.99 -2.55 -54.78
CA SER A 488 -12.76 -1.42 -55.28
C SER A 488 -11.88 -0.17 -55.31
N GLN A 489 -11.86 0.44 -56.49
CA GLN A 489 -11.19 1.68 -56.85
C GLN A 489 -11.86 2.88 -56.18
N GLN A 490 -11.09 3.93 -55.86
CA GLN A 490 -11.55 5.29 -56.06
C GLN A 490 -10.37 6.25 -56.29
N GLU A 491 -10.56 7.08 -57.32
CA GLU A 491 -9.62 8.04 -57.90
C GLU A 491 -9.52 9.36 -57.12
N ASP A 492 -8.43 10.06 -57.47
CA ASP A 492 -7.96 11.38 -57.09
C ASP A 492 -8.97 12.53 -57.07
N GLY A 493 -8.71 13.47 -56.16
CA GLY A 493 -9.22 14.83 -56.16
C GLY A 493 -8.29 15.78 -55.42
N GLN A 494 -7.37 16.42 -56.16
CA GLN A 494 -6.47 17.51 -55.80
C GLN A 494 -7.20 18.66 -55.05
N ALA A 495 -6.72 19.10 -53.89
CA ALA A 495 -5.64 20.08 -53.62
C ALA A 495 -6.18 21.48 -53.27
N ASN A 496 -5.79 21.97 -52.10
CA ASN A 496 -5.52 23.38 -51.86
C ASN A 496 -4.34 23.47 -50.87
N GLU A 497 -3.21 23.99 -51.38
CA GLU A 497 -2.06 24.51 -50.64
C GLU A 497 -2.52 25.73 -49.80
N VAL A 498 -1.93 26.17 -48.69
CA VAL A 498 -0.53 26.52 -48.33
C VAL A 498 -0.51 26.84 -46.79
N PRO A 499 0.61 27.12 -46.09
CA PRO A 499 2.03 26.79 -46.29
C PRO A 499 2.69 26.12 -45.06
N ALA A 500 3.86 25.54 -45.30
CA ALA A 500 4.84 25.14 -44.30
C ALA A 500 5.58 26.35 -43.69
N THR A 501 5.78 26.34 -42.37
CA THR A 501 7.06 26.43 -41.65
C THR A 501 6.82 26.93 -40.23
N LEU A 502 7.20 26.13 -39.22
CA LEU A 502 8.09 26.57 -38.15
C LEU A 502 8.52 25.36 -37.30
N SER A 503 9.82 25.31 -37.11
CA SER A 503 10.64 24.32 -36.45
C SER A 503 10.42 24.26 -34.94
N ALA A 504 10.74 23.09 -34.38
CA ALA A 504 10.92 22.81 -32.97
C ALA A 504 11.51 23.98 -32.17
N GLN A 505 10.83 24.35 -31.08
CA GLN A 505 11.44 25.01 -29.92
C GLN A 505 11.01 24.24 -28.67
N THR A 506 12.02 24.00 -27.85
CA THR A 506 12.08 23.14 -26.68
C THR A 506 11.22 23.66 -25.52
N GLN A 507 10.65 22.73 -24.78
CA GLN A 507 9.62 22.93 -23.76
C GLN A 507 10.24 23.18 -22.37
N GLU A 508 11.22 24.08 -22.29
CA GLU A 508 11.92 24.41 -21.02
C GLU A 508 11.76 25.88 -20.56
N ASP A 509 11.12 26.76 -21.35
CA ASP A 509 11.06 28.21 -21.02
C ASP A 509 9.75 28.72 -20.40
N ILE A 510 8.80 27.85 -20.01
CA ILE A 510 7.51 28.30 -19.43
C ILE A 510 7.51 28.30 -17.89
N VAL A 511 8.47 27.64 -17.22
CA VAL A 511 8.42 27.49 -15.75
C VAL A 511 9.14 28.64 -15.00
N LEU A 512 9.85 29.54 -15.67
CA LEU A 512 10.67 30.56 -14.99
C LEU A 512 10.10 31.99 -14.95
N ALA A 513 8.82 32.21 -15.26
CA ALA A 513 8.22 33.55 -15.29
C ALA A 513 7.24 33.86 -14.14
N ALA A 514 6.99 32.93 -13.21
CA ALA A 514 6.01 33.12 -12.13
C ALA A 514 6.60 33.57 -10.78
N ILE A 515 7.93 33.74 -10.65
CA ILE A 515 8.58 34.06 -9.35
C ILE A 515 9.09 35.51 -9.26
N GLU A 516 9.04 36.30 -10.33
CA GLU A 516 9.44 37.72 -10.28
C GLU A 516 8.28 38.66 -10.62
N ASN A 517 7.34 38.83 -9.69
CA ASN A 517 6.71 40.13 -9.46
C ASN A 517 5.87 40.12 -8.18
N ASN A 518 6.49 40.52 -7.07
CA ASN A 518 5.73 41.10 -5.98
C ASN A 518 6.48 42.31 -5.42
N GLY A 519 5.94 43.49 -5.68
CA GLY A 519 6.45 44.74 -5.13
C GLY A 519 5.74 45.97 -5.67
N SER A 520 4.62 46.37 -5.04
CA SER A 520 4.43 47.74 -4.52
C SER A 520 3.00 47.96 -4.03
N ALA A 521 2.91 48.48 -2.81
CA ALA A 521 1.71 48.95 -2.14
C ALA A 521 1.09 50.22 -2.78
N ALA A 522 -0.22 50.43 -2.57
CA ALA A 522 -0.79 51.71 -2.09
C ALA A 522 -2.32 51.63 -1.82
N ALA A 523 -2.63 51.87 -0.55
CA ALA A 523 -3.80 52.51 0.09
C ALA A 523 -5.07 52.92 -0.70
N GLY A 524 -6.23 52.75 -0.04
CA GLY A 524 -7.28 53.76 -0.02
C GLY A 524 -8.73 53.29 0.16
N GLU A 525 -9.25 53.39 1.41
CA GLU A 525 -10.64 53.75 1.82
C GLU A 525 -11.82 52.83 1.40
N GLY A 526 -12.81 52.45 2.21
CA GLY A 526 -13.23 52.76 3.58
C GLY A 526 -14.67 52.25 3.81
N GLN A 527 -15.11 52.23 5.08
CA GLN A 527 -16.48 52.01 5.64
C GLN A 527 -16.88 50.51 5.80
N GLY A 528 -17.09 49.95 7.00
CA GLY A 528 -17.93 50.37 8.15
C GLY A 528 -19.21 49.49 8.08
N ASP A 529 -19.57 48.58 8.98
CA ASP A 529 -19.78 48.57 10.44
C ASP A 529 -19.67 47.07 10.88
N GLY A 530 -19.29 46.64 12.08
CA GLY A 530 -19.53 47.16 13.42
C GLY A 530 -20.36 46.14 14.20
N GLN A 531 -19.76 45.26 15.00
CA GLN A 531 -20.22 44.97 16.36
C GLN A 531 -19.21 44.17 17.19
N THR A 532 -18.96 44.76 18.35
CA THR A 532 -18.04 44.47 19.44
C THR A 532 -18.51 43.35 20.36
N ASN A 533 -17.57 42.63 20.96
CA ASN A 533 -17.59 42.45 22.41
C ASN A 533 -16.18 42.34 23.00
N GLN A 534 -15.93 43.18 24.01
CA GLN A 534 -14.70 43.31 24.77
C GLN A 534 -14.66 42.33 25.94
N SER A 535 -13.44 41.90 26.31
CA SER A 535 -13.02 41.88 27.71
C SER A 535 -11.50 41.95 27.81
N GLU A 536 -11.03 42.93 28.59
CA GLU A 536 -9.64 43.33 28.79
C GLU A 536 -8.90 42.56 29.91
N ASN A 537 -7.56 42.68 29.84
CA ASN A 537 -6.59 42.89 30.92
C ASN A 537 -6.05 41.72 31.77
N GLY A 538 -4.72 41.58 31.71
CA GLY A 538 -3.87 40.94 32.72
C GLY A 538 -2.37 41.07 32.39
N GLN A 539 -1.71 42.04 33.03
CA GLN A 539 -0.28 42.37 32.88
C GLN A 539 0.69 41.31 33.44
N ALA A 540 1.91 41.30 32.90
CA ALA A 540 3.09 40.56 33.36
C ALA A 540 3.60 41.01 34.76
N PRO A 541 4.51 40.23 35.37
CA PRO A 541 5.87 40.76 35.54
C PRO A 541 7.04 39.76 35.33
N ASN A 542 8.20 40.37 35.06
CA ASN A 542 9.58 39.88 34.92
C ASN A 542 10.11 39.01 36.08
N GLU A 543 11.00 38.06 35.75
CA GLU A 543 12.16 37.71 36.58
C GLU A 543 13.44 37.47 35.73
N GLN A 544 14.57 37.81 36.34
CA GLN A 544 15.93 37.94 35.78
C GLN A 544 16.73 36.64 35.84
N ALA A 545 17.69 36.45 34.92
CA ALA A 545 18.92 35.71 35.19
C ALA A 545 20.11 36.29 34.39
N GLN A 546 21.28 36.31 35.03
CA GLN A 546 22.47 37.10 34.69
C GLN A 546 23.54 36.36 33.85
N ASN A 547 24.25 37.16 33.06
CA ASN A 547 25.59 37.10 32.47
C ASN A 547 26.57 35.93 32.72
N GLY A 548 27.25 35.54 31.63
CA GLY A 548 28.67 35.16 31.57
C GLY A 548 29.30 35.68 30.26
N GLN A 549 30.35 36.50 30.36
CA GLN A 549 31.07 37.19 29.26
C GLN A 549 32.14 36.33 28.58
N MET A 550 32.49 36.64 27.32
CA MET A 550 33.87 36.83 26.79
C MET A 550 33.87 37.50 25.38
N PRO A 551 35.00 38.07 24.87
CA PRO A 551 35.07 39.48 24.44
C PRO A 551 35.25 39.78 22.92
N ASP A 552 35.05 41.06 22.59
CA ASP A 552 35.23 41.74 21.29
C ASP A 552 36.70 41.99 20.87
N GLY A 553 36.93 42.03 19.55
CA GLY A 553 38.11 42.59 18.89
C GLY A 553 37.76 43.30 17.57
N GLN A 554 38.17 44.57 17.46
CA GLN A 554 37.74 45.61 16.50
C GLN A 554 38.22 45.42 15.05
N VAL A 555 37.42 45.89 14.08
CA VAL A 555 37.79 46.14 12.67
C VAL A 555 37.82 47.64 12.38
N GLN A 556 38.85 48.12 11.66
CA GLN A 556 39.01 49.51 11.21
C GLN A 556 38.91 49.65 9.69
N ASN A 557 38.40 50.82 9.30
CA ASN A 557 38.07 51.37 7.98
C ASN A 557 39.17 51.37 6.89
N GLY A 558 38.71 51.34 5.63
CA GLY A 558 39.41 51.91 4.46
C GLY A 558 38.42 52.18 3.30
N GLN A 559 38.38 53.43 2.82
CA GLN A 559 37.44 54.01 1.85
C GLN A 559 37.70 53.63 0.38
N ALA A 560 36.65 53.71 -0.45
CA ALA A 560 36.66 53.58 -1.91
C ALA A 560 37.08 54.89 -2.64
N PRO A 561 37.42 54.79 -3.94
CA PRO A 561 36.86 55.75 -4.90
C PRO A 561 36.35 55.15 -6.23
N ASP A 562 35.48 55.96 -6.84
CA ASP A 562 34.57 55.78 -7.99
C ASP A 562 35.17 55.40 -9.36
N GLY A 563 34.33 54.86 -10.25
CA GLY A 563 34.58 54.94 -11.71
C GLY A 563 33.75 54.04 -12.64
N GLN A 564 32.54 54.50 -13.01
CA GLN A 564 31.81 54.36 -14.29
C GLN A 564 31.93 53.08 -15.16
N ALA A 565 30.77 52.47 -15.42
CA ALA A 565 30.54 51.46 -16.46
C ALA A 565 30.54 52.04 -17.88
N GLN A 566 31.12 51.29 -18.84
CA GLN A 566 30.86 51.41 -20.26
C GLN A 566 30.61 50.03 -20.89
N ASN A 567 29.59 49.98 -21.75
CA ASN A 567 29.20 48.88 -22.63
C ASN A 567 30.36 48.41 -23.53
N GLY A 568 30.41 47.10 -23.80
CA GLY A 568 31.19 46.54 -24.90
C GLY A 568 31.05 45.03 -25.03
N GLN A 569 30.41 44.60 -26.11
CA GLN A 569 30.36 43.20 -26.58
C GLN A 569 31.78 42.61 -26.70
N MET A 570 31.94 41.32 -26.36
CA MET A 570 33.11 40.54 -26.77
C MET A 570 32.76 39.40 -27.74
N PRO A 571 33.65 39.07 -28.70
CA PRO A 571 33.34 38.22 -29.84
C PRO A 571 33.88 36.78 -29.71
N ASN A 572 33.38 35.92 -30.60
CA ASN A 572 33.83 34.56 -30.89
C ASN A 572 35.36 34.43 -31.07
N GLY A 573 35.95 33.36 -30.52
CA GLY A 573 37.34 32.95 -30.80
C GLY A 573 37.65 31.52 -30.34
N GLN A 574 38.09 30.69 -31.30
CA GLN A 574 38.36 29.25 -31.21
C GLN A 574 39.55 28.90 -30.30
N VAL A 575 39.50 27.72 -29.66
CA VAL A 575 40.64 27.07 -28.98
C VAL A 575 41.00 25.75 -29.70
N PRO A 576 42.24 25.57 -30.18
CA PRO A 576 42.74 24.28 -30.66
C PRO A 576 43.59 23.53 -29.62
N ASN A 577 43.44 22.20 -29.67
CA ASN A 577 44.21 21.07 -29.13
C ASN A 577 45.63 21.29 -28.56
N GLY A 578 45.89 20.71 -27.39
CA GLY A 578 47.23 20.45 -26.85
C GLY A 578 47.25 19.25 -25.87
N GLN A 579 48.10 18.27 -26.18
CA GLN A 579 48.34 17.03 -25.42
C GLN A 579 49.08 17.30 -24.09
N MET A 580 48.77 16.52 -23.04
CA MET A 580 49.50 16.49 -21.77
C MET A 580 50.60 15.38 -21.77
N PRO A 581 51.77 15.61 -21.14
CA PRO A 581 52.85 14.62 -21.04
C PRO A 581 52.91 13.87 -19.70
N ASP A 582 53.51 12.67 -19.75
CA ASP A 582 53.77 11.72 -18.65
C ASP A 582 54.74 12.24 -17.58
N GLY A 583 54.46 11.90 -16.31
CA GLY A 583 55.33 12.11 -15.15
C GLY A 583 55.73 10.80 -14.46
N GLN A 584 57.05 10.57 -14.34
CA GLN A 584 57.69 9.48 -13.62
C GLN A 584 57.77 9.74 -12.11
N ALA A 585 57.68 8.68 -11.29
CA ALA A 585 58.18 8.67 -9.91
C ALA A 585 59.01 7.38 -9.65
N GLN A 586 60.15 7.54 -8.96
CA GLN A 586 61.15 6.51 -8.68
C GLN A 586 61.12 6.03 -7.21
N ASN A 587 61.34 4.71 -7.05
CA ASN A 587 62.09 3.93 -6.04
C ASN A 587 61.99 4.16 -4.51
N GLY A 588 61.70 3.03 -3.83
CA GLY A 588 62.28 2.63 -2.54
C GLY A 588 62.24 1.09 -2.38
N GLN A 589 63.40 0.44 -2.18
CA GLN A 589 63.59 -1.02 -2.00
C GLN A 589 63.80 -1.42 -0.53
N ALA A 590 63.33 -2.63 -0.14
CA ALA A 590 64.07 -3.72 0.55
C ALA A 590 63.09 -4.84 1.02
N PRO A 591 63.53 -6.07 1.37
CA PRO A 591 64.31 -7.05 0.60
C PRO A 591 63.70 -8.48 0.58
N ASP A 592 64.38 -9.38 -0.13
CA ASP A 592 64.01 -10.75 -0.56
C ASP A 592 63.77 -11.82 0.53
N GLY A 593 62.87 -12.76 0.22
CA GLY A 593 62.74 -14.09 0.82
C GLY A 593 62.31 -15.14 -0.23
N GLN A 594 63.15 -16.16 -0.42
CA GLN A 594 63.14 -17.12 -1.54
C GLN A 594 62.01 -18.17 -1.52
N ALA A 595 61.64 -18.60 -2.73
CA ALA A 595 60.66 -19.63 -3.08
C ALA A 595 61.09 -21.07 -2.74
N GLN A 596 60.10 -21.99 -2.61
CA GLN A 596 60.22 -23.39 -3.03
C GLN A 596 58.90 -23.97 -3.58
N ASN A 597 59.10 -24.86 -4.56
CA ASN A 597 58.17 -25.49 -5.52
C ASN A 597 57.18 -26.51 -4.94
N GLY A 598 56.10 -26.76 -5.68
CA GLY A 598 55.34 -28.02 -5.60
C GLY A 598 54.30 -28.15 -6.73
N GLN A 599 54.68 -28.82 -7.82
CA GLN A 599 53.87 -29.11 -9.00
C GLN A 599 52.83 -30.22 -8.78
N MET A 600 51.70 -30.10 -9.48
CA MET A 600 50.71 -31.16 -9.78
C MET A 600 51.32 -32.34 -10.54
N PRO A 601 50.62 -33.50 -10.53
CA PRO A 601 50.58 -34.41 -11.67
C PRO A 601 49.18 -34.50 -12.31
N GLU A 602 49.16 -34.38 -13.65
CA GLU A 602 48.11 -34.82 -14.57
C GLU A 602 48.03 -36.36 -14.64
N ILE A 603 46.87 -36.87 -15.11
CA ILE A 603 46.66 -37.89 -16.17
C ILE A 603 45.12 -37.97 -16.38
N GLN A 604 44.53 -37.47 -17.46
CA GLN A 604 44.45 -37.95 -18.86
C GLN A 604 43.16 -38.76 -19.14
N GLY A 605 42.31 -38.21 -20.02
CA GLY A 605 41.70 -38.99 -21.11
C GLY A 605 40.20 -39.30 -21.05
N GLY A 606 39.41 -38.52 -21.82
CA GLY A 606 38.67 -39.10 -22.95
C GLY A 606 37.13 -39.17 -22.89
N GLY A 607 36.50 -38.54 -23.89
CA GLY A 607 35.35 -39.11 -24.59
C GLY A 607 33.98 -38.47 -24.33
N GLY A 608 33.37 -37.91 -25.39
CA GLY A 608 31.99 -37.41 -25.40
C GLY A 608 30.92 -38.49 -25.58
N PHE A 609 29.77 -38.06 -26.13
CA PHE A 609 28.45 -38.72 -26.27
C PHE A 609 27.58 -38.54 -25.01
N GLY A 610 26.36 -38.01 -25.04
CA GLY A 610 25.34 -37.99 -26.10
C GLY A 610 24.31 -39.09 -25.84
N GLY A 611 23.10 -38.73 -25.40
CA GLY A 611 21.91 -39.59 -25.49
C GLY A 611 21.17 -39.88 -24.19
N GLY A 612 19.93 -39.39 -24.13
CA GLY A 612 18.71 -40.10 -23.71
C GLY A 612 18.71 -40.92 -22.41
N PHE A 613 17.96 -40.42 -21.41
CA PHE A 613 17.43 -41.28 -20.36
C PHE A 613 16.09 -41.92 -20.80
N PRO A 614 15.96 -43.25 -20.72
CA PRO A 614 14.74 -43.99 -21.06
C PRO A 614 13.80 -44.09 -19.86
N GLY A 615 12.50 -44.21 -20.16
CA GLY A 615 11.44 -44.30 -19.16
C GLY A 615 11.23 -45.70 -18.55
N GLY A 616 10.29 -45.71 -17.60
CA GLY A 616 9.32 -46.77 -17.40
C GLY A 616 9.71 -47.92 -16.47
N PHE A 617 9.22 -47.88 -15.24
CA PHE A 617 8.68 -49.07 -14.57
C PHE A 617 7.48 -48.67 -13.70
N GLY A 618 6.31 -49.20 -14.07
CA GLY A 618 5.08 -49.10 -13.30
C GLY A 618 4.98 -50.18 -12.24
N GLY A 619 4.13 -49.92 -11.24
CA GLY A 619 3.69 -50.87 -10.24
C GLY A 619 2.49 -50.28 -9.51
N GLY A 620 1.29 -50.61 -9.97
CA GLY A 620 0.05 -50.27 -9.29
C GLY A 620 -0.21 -51.19 -8.10
N PHE A 621 -0.90 -50.68 -7.08
CA PHE A 621 -1.66 -51.48 -6.15
C PHE A 621 -2.98 -50.79 -5.79
N ASP A 622 -4.02 -51.61 -5.84
CA ASP A 622 -5.43 -51.31 -5.76
C ASP A 622 -5.96 -51.43 -4.31
N ARG A 623 -7.17 -50.91 -4.13
CA ARG A 623 -7.99 -50.70 -2.93
C ARG A 623 -8.05 -51.83 -1.89
N GLY A 624 -8.31 -51.43 -0.64
CA GLY A 624 -8.85 -52.29 0.42
C GLY A 624 -9.52 -51.50 1.55
N GLN A 625 -10.85 -51.51 1.61
CA GLN A 625 -11.67 -51.10 2.74
C GLN A 625 -11.51 -52.04 3.94
N GLY A 626 -11.65 -51.49 5.17
CA GLY A 626 -12.40 -52.15 6.24
C GLY A 626 -11.74 -52.24 7.62
N GLY A 627 -12.41 -51.68 8.63
CA GLY A 627 -12.55 -52.31 9.94
C GLY A 627 -11.88 -51.64 11.15
N MET A 628 -12.67 -50.95 11.97
CA MET A 628 -12.41 -50.79 13.43
C MET A 628 -12.47 -52.17 14.13
N PRO A 629 -11.80 -52.36 15.28
CA PRO A 629 -12.46 -52.14 16.59
C PRO A 629 -11.56 -51.66 17.75
N GLY A 630 -12.15 -50.89 18.68
CA GLY A 630 -12.10 -51.23 20.11
C GLY A 630 -11.16 -50.47 21.07
N MET A 631 -11.72 -49.43 21.69
CA MET A 631 -11.63 -48.98 23.11
C MET A 631 -10.48 -49.43 24.06
N GLY A 632 -9.95 -48.42 24.76
CA GLY A 632 -9.43 -48.45 26.15
C GLY A 632 -8.06 -47.76 26.26
N GLY A 633 -7.80 -46.74 27.09
CA GLY A 633 -8.55 -46.03 28.11
C GLY A 633 -7.54 -45.20 28.94
N MET A 634 -7.89 -43.93 29.19
CA MET A 634 -7.52 -43.06 30.34
C MET A 634 -6.06 -42.71 30.67
N GLY A 635 -5.79 -41.39 30.66
CA GLY A 635 -5.18 -40.72 31.83
C GLY A 635 -4.30 -39.49 31.55
N GLY A 636 -4.84 -38.27 31.61
CA GLY A 636 -4.03 -37.04 31.76
C GLY A 636 -4.68 -35.72 31.33
N ALA A 637 -5.48 -35.13 32.24
CA ALA A 637 -5.96 -33.74 32.46
C ALA A 637 -5.70 -32.58 31.46
N PRO A 638 -6.59 -31.56 31.45
CA PRO A 638 -7.01 -30.81 30.27
C PRO A 638 -6.21 -29.55 29.98
N GLY A 639 -6.05 -29.30 28.67
CA GLY A 639 -5.57 -28.06 28.10
C GLY A 639 -6.51 -26.88 28.37
N THR A 640 -5.89 -25.72 28.51
CA THR A 640 -6.52 -24.41 28.66
C THR A 640 -7.23 -24.03 27.37
N GLU A 641 -8.56 -24.11 27.36
CA GLU A 641 -9.40 -23.45 26.36
C GLU A 641 -9.36 -21.94 26.57
N THR A 642 -9.04 -21.22 25.49
CA THR A 642 -8.95 -19.77 25.45
C THR A 642 -10.34 -19.16 25.51
N GLN A 643 -10.50 -18.29 26.51
CA GLN A 643 -11.66 -17.50 26.91
C GLN A 643 -12.43 -16.88 25.74
N GLY A 644 -13.59 -17.46 25.41
CA GLY A 644 -14.71 -16.66 24.94
C GLY A 644 -15.15 -15.70 26.06
N SER A 645 -15.42 -14.45 25.71
CA SER A 645 -15.77 -13.35 26.61
C SER A 645 -16.56 -13.79 27.84
N TYR A 646 -15.91 -13.85 29.01
CA TYR A 646 -16.55 -14.22 30.27
C TYR A 646 -17.77 -13.35 30.58
N LYS A 647 -17.86 -12.14 30.00
CA LYS A 647 -19.02 -11.28 30.17
C LYS A 647 -20.29 -11.89 29.56
N VAL A 648 -20.23 -12.42 28.34
CA VAL A 648 -21.42 -13.01 27.68
C VAL A 648 -21.85 -14.31 28.35
N ALA A 649 -20.90 -15.17 28.72
CA ALA A 649 -21.18 -16.40 29.45
C ALA A 649 -21.77 -16.13 30.84
N THR A 650 -21.25 -15.13 31.56
CA THR A 650 -21.75 -14.76 32.89
C THR A 650 -23.13 -14.12 32.81
N THR A 651 -23.38 -13.22 31.86
CA THR A 651 -24.70 -12.58 31.66
C THR A 651 -25.75 -13.61 31.25
N THR A 652 -25.40 -14.56 30.39
CA THR A 652 -26.29 -15.66 29.98
C THR A 652 -26.60 -16.60 31.16
N ALA A 653 -25.59 -16.94 31.97
CA ALA A 653 -25.76 -17.76 33.17
C ALA A 653 -26.65 -17.06 34.22
N ILE A 654 -26.46 -15.76 34.46
CA ILE A 654 -27.29 -14.98 35.38
C ILE A 654 -28.73 -14.91 34.87
N SER A 655 -28.94 -14.69 33.57
CA SER A 655 -30.27 -14.62 32.96
C SER A 655 -31.03 -15.95 33.07
N LEU A 656 -30.34 -17.08 32.87
CA LEU A 656 -30.90 -18.41 33.07
C LEU A 656 -31.28 -18.67 34.54
N VAL A 657 -30.45 -18.25 35.49
CA VAL A 657 -30.75 -18.37 36.92
C VAL A 657 -31.99 -17.54 37.29
N ILE A 658 -32.11 -16.32 36.78
CA ILE A 658 -33.29 -15.46 37.03
C ILE A 658 -34.56 -16.10 36.44
N LEU A 659 -34.50 -16.65 35.23
CA LEU A 659 -35.62 -17.35 34.60
C LEU A 659 -36.05 -18.59 35.39
N ILE A 660 -35.08 -19.37 35.90
CA ILE A 660 -35.35 -20.54 36.74
C ILE A 660 -36.00 -20.12 38.06
N LEU A 661 -35.51 -19.06 38.70
CA LEU A 661 -36.08 -18.53 39.95
C LEU A 661 -37.50 -17.97 39.73
N ALA A 662 -37.76 -17.31 38.60
CA ALA A 662 -39.09 -16.85 38.23
C ALA A 662 -40.06 -18.02 38.00
N GLY A 663 -39.60 -19.08 37.31
CA GLY A 663 -40.36 -20.32 37.11
C GLY A 663 -40.68 -21.04 38.43
N LEU A 664 -39.71 -21.13 39.34
CA LEU A 664 -39.88 -21.69 40.68
C LEU A 664 -40.87 -20.87 41.51
N PHE A 665 -40.82 -19.54 41.43
CA PHE A 665 -41.78 -18.67 42.11
C PHE A 665 -43.21 -18.91 41.62
N VAL A 666 -43.43 -18.99 40.30
CA VAL A 666 -44.76 -19.27 39.71
C VAL A 666 -45.27 -20.65 40.13
N MET A 667 -44.41 -21.68 40.13
CA MET A 667 -44.77 -23.04 40.56
C MET A 667 -45.14 -23.10 42.05
N LEU A 668 -44.35 -22.48 42.92
CA LEU A 668 -44.59 -22.48 44.36
C LEU A 668 -45.79 -21.62 44.76
N TYR A 669 -46.09 -20.57 43.99
CA TYR A 669 -47.25 -19.72 44.22
C TYR A 669 -48.58 -20.39 43.80
N LYS A 670 -48.59 -21.16 42.70
CA LYS A 670 -49.77 -21.96 42.31
C LYS A 670 -50.10 -23.05 43.33
N ARG A 671 -49.10 -23.59 44.03
CA ARG A 671 -49.29 -24.67 45.01
C ARG A 671 -50.00 -24.24 46.31
N LYS A 672 -50.23 -22.94 46.53
CA LYS A 672 -51.00 -22.40 47.67
C LYS A 672 -52.45 -22.02 47.33
N ARG A 673 -52.87 -22.21 46.08
CA ARG A 673 -54.27 -22.07 45.65
C ARG A 673 -54.63 -23.23 44.72
N LEU A 674 -54.83 -24.39 45.34
CA LEU A 674 -55.81 -25.41 44.96
C LEU A 674 -55.98 -26.34 46.17
#